data_AF-A0A7K6H437-F1
#
_entry.id   AF-A0A7K6H437-F1
#
_cell.length_a   1.000
_cell.length_b   1.000
_cell.length_c   1.000
_cell.angle_alpha   90.00
_cell.angle_beta   90.00
_cell.angle_gamma   90.00
#
_symmetry.space_group_name_H-M   'P 1'
#
loop_
_entity.id
_entity.type
_entity.pdbx_description
1 polymer ?
#
loop_
_entity_poly.entity_id
_entity_poly.type
_entity_poly.pdbx_seq_one_letter_code
_entity_poly.pdbx_strand_id
1 'polypeptide(L)'
;ERGERWQKTMAVRRRQRLGPGGGRALLAAVLLCLCCRAAAERVRYSIPEELGRGSLVGPLARDLGLSADELPARKLRLSEEEQDFTVNEENGNLYVNERLDREEMCGASPTCSVSFEVLVQNPLNVFHVQVAIVDVNDNSPIFSKDALDLEIDEWTLPGARFPLEMARDEDAGSNSLLTYQLTNNPSFTLAMKENPGGKKQPELVLERALDREKQSSFELVLMAVDGGDPARSGTVQVRINVTDANDNPPVFSKRIYDARVPENLPVGSLVLRVLATDADAGSNGRVSYTFSNVPEGIRALFAVDSENGEIRTTGPLDYEGQSTYIFGLGARDGGGLTDHCEVQIDITDENDNAPEISILSLSSPVTEDAPTGTVVALLKVRDRDSGENGQVSCELSGEAPLSIVASSGGSYKVVTASALDREQASEHRVTVVARDRGRPALWSSTELVLEVSDVNDNAPVFEEAAYSAYVAENNAAGALVLRVQARDADAGANGRVSYWLAGGSAGAAGAAPLVSVEARSGALYAQRSLDYEQCREFAVEVRAQDGGSPARSSTATVRVFVLDRNDNAPRVLWPAAGPGEAPGAASAPAPFEVVPRSAEAGYLVAKVVAVDADAGRNAWLSYELVQATEPALFRVGLHSGEVRTARAVSERDAAKQRLVAVVKDHGQPALSATATLHVVLAESLQEALPELSERAAGADAPAAELQFYLVLALALLSALFLLSVALAVLARLRRA
;
A
#
# COMPACT_ATOMS: atom_id res chain seq x y z
N GLU A 1 -5.82 13.62 -84.95
CA GLU A 1 -6.62 14.56 -85.77
C GLU A 1 -5.69 15.39 -86.65
N ARG A 2 -6.15 15.65 -87.89
CA ARG A 2 -5.66 16.56 -88.97
C ARG A 2 -4.53 17.54 -88.59
N GLY A 3 -3.41 17.60 -89.33
CA GLY A 3 -3.20 18.06 -90.72
C GLY A 3 -2.00 19.04 -90.66
N GLU A 4 -1.12 19.30 -91.64
CA GLU A 4 -1.10 19.31 -93.11
C GLU A 4 0.40 19.21 -93.56
N ARG A 5 0.78 18.39 -94.57
CA ARG A 5 0.89 18.70 -96.02
C ARG A 5 2.04 19.70 -96.30
N TRP A 6 3.13 19.41 -97.04
CA TRP A 6 3.26 18.96 -98.45
C TRP A 6 4.71 18.46 -98.71
N GLN A 7 4.91 17.22 -99.21
CA GLN A 7 5.21 16.80 -100.61
C GLN A 7 6.65 17.09 -101.11
N LYS A 8 7.48 16.04 -101.29
CA LYS A 8 7.68 15.16 -102.49
C LYS A 8 8.57 15.84 -103.55
N THR A 9 9.54 15.21 -104.22
CA THR A 9 9.67 13.80 -104.65
C THR A 9 11.11 13.45 -105.07
N MET A 10 11.38 12.15 -105.05
CA MET A 10 12.57 11.43 -105.47
C MET A 10 12.90 11.46 -106.99
N ALA A 11 14.21 11.41 -107.25
CA ALA A 11 15.00 10.46 -108.08
C ALA A 11 14.54 9.97 -109.48
N VAL A 12 15.56 9.77 -110.34
CA VAL A 12 15.94 8.52 -111.06
C VAL A 12 16.37 8.70 -112.55
N ARG A 13 17.58 8.19 -112.84
CA ARG A 13 18.18 7.61 -114.09
C ARG A 13 18.53 8.41 -115.37
N ARG A 14 19.83 8.26 -115.72
CA ARG A 14 20.47 7.84 -116.99
C ARG A 14 19.80 8.20 -118.35
N ARG A 15 20.57 8.87 -119.23
CA ARG A 15 21.05 8.30 -120.53
C ARG A 15 22.03 9.23 -121.26
N GLN A 16 22.89 8.61 -122.07
CA GLN A 16 23.92 9.15 -122.97
C GLN A 16 23.35 9.89 -124.20
N ARG A 17 24.15 10.82 -124.76
CA ARG A 17 24.44 11.10 -126.21
C ARG A 17 25.44 12.28 -126.27
N LEU A 18 26.68 12.11 -126.76
CA LEU A 18 27.20 12.24 -128.14
C LEU A 18 27.22 13.67 -128.75
N GLY A 19 28.37 14.36 -128.57
CA GLY A 19 29.10 15.32 -129.44
C GLY A 19 28.41 16.58 -130.00
N PRO A 20 29.14 17.46 -130.75
CA PRO A 20 30.58 17.77 -130.77
C PRO A 20 30.88 19.30 -130.81
N GLY A 21 32.16 19.67 -130.75
CA GLY A 21 32.67 21.02 -131.08
C GLY A 21 33.61 21.55 -129.98
N GLY A 22 34.86 21.91 -130.21
CA GLY A 22 35.57 22.17 -131.46
C GLY A 22 36.38 23.46 -131.29
N GLY A 23 37.70 23.33 -131.21
CA GLY A 23 38.61 24.31 -131.80
C GLY A 23 39.55 25.08 -130.87
N ARG A 24 40.83 24.94 -131.24
CA ARG A 24 41.99 25.83 -131.02
C ARG A 24 42.81 25.59 -129.76
N ALA A 25 44.13 25.41 -129.81
CA ALA A 25 45.11 25.39 -130.91
C ALA A 25 46.42 24.85 -130.29
N LEU A 26 47.02 23.81 -130.86
CA LEU A 26 48.29 23.92 -131.62
C LEU A 26 49.41 24.69 -130.90
N LEU A 27 50.16 23.96 -130.07
CA LEU A 27 51.61 24.15 -129.87
C LEU A 27 52.22 22.78 -129.50
N ALA A 28 51.98 21.82 -130.40
CA ALA A 28 52.77 20.60 -130.48
C ALA A 28 53.96 20.86 -131.42
N ALA A 29 55.10 20.30 -131.03
CA ALA A 29 56.11 19.78 -131.95
C ALA A 29 57.00 20.78 -132.74
N VAL A 30 57.80 21.62 -132.06
CA VAL A 30 59.11 22.09 -132.59
C VAL A 30 60.17 22.24 -131.47
N LEU A 31 60.27 21.29 -130.53
CA LEU A 31 61.40 21.21 -129.59
C LEU A 31 61.73 19.76 -129.24
N LEU A 32 61.63 18.90 -130.26
CA LEU A 32 62.04 17.50 -130.23
C LEU A 32 63.28 17.34 -131.13
N CYS A 33 64.39 17.90 -130.66
CA CYS A 33 65.76 17.54 -131.02
C CYS A 33 66.71 18.34 -130.12
N LEU A 34 67.55 17.63 -129.36
CA LEU A 34 68.55 18.11 -128.38
C LEU A 34 68.03 18.27 -126.94
N CYS A 35 67.79 17.13 -126.26
CA CYS A 35 68.16 16.89 -124.85
C CYS A 35 67.87 15.43 -124.47
N CYS A 36 68.51 14.48 -125.17
CA CYS A 36 68.71 13.14 -124.61
C CYS A 36 69.94 13.20 -123.70
N ARG A 37 69.77 13.48 -122.40
CA ARG A 37 70.77 13.18 -121.37
C ARG A 37 70.08 12.88 -120.01
N ALA A 38 70.24 11.63 -119.59
CA ALA A 38 70.19 11.08 -118.23
C ALA A 38 68.92 11.31 -117.38
N ALA A 39 67.94 10.41 -117.50
CA ALA A 39 67.22 9.97 -116.30
C ALA A 39 68.18 9.05 -115.53
N ALA A 40 68.50 9.38 -114.27
CA ALA A 40 69.28 8.50 -113.42
C ALA A 40 68.52 7.18 -113.22
N GLU A 41 69.10 6.06 -113.64
CA GLU A 41 68.53 4.71 -113.42
C GLU A 41 68.46 4.44 -111.91
N ARG A 42 67.24 4.38 -111.37
CA ARG A 42 66.99 4.03 -109.97
C ARG A 42 66.47 2.61 -109.91
N VAL A 43 67.24 1.70 -109.30
CA VAL A 43 66.86 0.30 -109.12
C VAL A 43 66.05 0.18 -107.84
N ARG A 44 64.94 -0.56 -107.89
CA ARG A 44 64.06 -0.79 -106.74
C ARG A 44 63.95 -2.27 -106.44
N TYR A 45 64.25 -2.64 -105.21
CA TYR A 45 63.98 -3.97 -104.67
C TYR A 45 62.94 -3.89 -103.57
N SER A 46 62.32 -5.02 -103.29
CA SER A 46 61.37 -5.19 -102.20
C SER A 46 61.67 -6.51 -101.54
N ILE A 47 61.98 -6.49 -100.25
CA ILE A 47 62.26 -7.69 -99.47
C ILE A 47 61.43 -7.65 -98.18
N PRO A 48 61.00 -8.81 -97.66
CA PRO A 48 60.52 -8.86 -96.28
C PRO A 48 61.65 -8.48 -95.34
N GLU A 49 61.30 -7.90 -94.20
CA GLU A 49 62.22 -7.81 -93.07
C GLU A 49 62.56 -9.20 -92.51
N GLU A 50 63.35 -9.25 -91.43
CA GLU A 50 63.64 -10.49 -90.71
C GLU A 50 64.44 -11.52 -91.52
N LEU A 51 64.96 -11.11 -92.68
CA LEU A 51 65.81 -11.93 -93.50
C LEU A 51 67.16 -12.16 -92.83
N GLY A 52 67.55 -13.42 -92.70
CA GLY A 52 68.85 -13.80 -92.18
C GLY A 52 70.00 -13.26 -93.03
N ARG A 53 71.14 -13.01 -92.39
CA ARG A 53 72.38 -12.59 -93.05
C ARG A 53 72.74 -13.54 -94.22
N GLY A 54 73.05 -12.95 -95.37
CA GLY A 54 73.34 -13.67 -96.62
C GLY A 54 72.11 -13.96 -97.49
N SER A 55 70.93 -13.45 -97.13
CA SER A 55 69.72 -13.57 -97.97
C SER A 55 69.85 -12.72 -99.24
N LEU A 56 69.42 -13.28 -100.37
CA LEU A 56 69.48 -12.60 -101.66
C LEU A 56 68.39 -11.54 -101.78
N VAL A 57 68.78 -10.27 -101.98
CA VAL A 57 67.87 -9.15 -102.24
C VAL A 57 67.48 -9.09 -103.72
N GLY A 58 68.48 -9.26 -104.59
CA GLY A 58 68.26 -9.24 -106.04
C GLY A 58 69.56 -9.26 -106.85
N PRO A 59 69.48 -9.57 -108.14
CA PRO A 59 70.63 -9.63 -109.03
C PRO A 59 71.02 -8.24 -109.54
N LEU A 60 71.62 -7.45 -108.65
CA LEU A 60 71.97 -6.04 -108.86
C LEU A 60 72.79 -5.80 -110.13
N ALA A 61 73.85 -6.57 -110.36
CA ALA A 61 74.67 -6.44 -111.57
C ALA A 61 73.86 -6.62 -112.86
N ARG A 62 73.00 -7.64 -112.92
CA ARG A 62 72.16 -7.91 -114.08
C ARG A 62 71.17 -6.79 -114.33
N ASP A 63 70.56 -6.28 -113.27
CA ASP A 63 69.55 -5.23 -113.35
C ASP A 63 70.17 -3.86 -113.66
N LEU A 64 71.47 -3.68 -113.36
CA LEU A 64 72.31 -2.56 -113.81
C LEU A 64 72.90 -2.74 -115.22
N GLY A 65 72.55 -3.83 -115.94
CA GLY A 65 73.02 -4.10 -117.29
C GLY A 65 74.50 -4.54 -117.38
N LEU A 66 75.09 -5.00 -116.27
CA LEU A 66 76.46 -5.51 -116.20
C LEU A 66 76.49 -7.02 -116.49
N SER A 67 77.41 -7.46 -117.34
CA SER A 67 77.65 -8.89 -117.61
C SER A 67 78.55 -9.52 -116.53
N ALA A 68 78.36 -10.80 -116.23
CA ALA A 68 79.14 -11.50 -115.19
C ALA A 68 80.66 -11.49 -115.47
N ASP A 69 81.05 -11.51 -116.75
CA ASP A 69 82.45 -11.48 -117.18
C ASP A 69 83.12 -10.11 -116.95
N GLU A 70 82.34 -9.03 -116.78
CA GLU A 70 82.83 -7.65 -116.60
C GLU A 70 82.97 -7.22 -115.14
N LEU A 71 82.41 -7.98 -114.18
CA LEU A 71 82.34 -7.57 -112.77
C LEU A 71 83.71 -7.36 -112.09
N PRO A 72 84.72 -8.24 -112.26
CA PRO A 72 86.03 -8.05 -111.62
C PRO A 72 86.76 -6.79 -112.15
N ALA A 73 86.54 -6.42 -113.41
CA ALA A 73 87.11 -5.22 -114.01
C ALA A 73 86.38 -3.93 -113.57
N ARG A 74 85.10 -4.05 -113.23
CA ARG A 74 84.22 -2.93 -112.89
C ARG A 74 84.14 -2.58 -111.40
N LYS A 75 84.67 -3.42 -110.49
CA LYS A 75 84.75 -3.16 -109.03
C LYS A 75 83.44 -2.60 -108.44
N LEU A 76 82.34 -3.34 -108.61
CA LEU A 76 81.03 -3.00 -108.08
C LEU A 76 81.08 -2.95 -106.55
N ARG A 77 80.82 -1.78 -105.95
CA ARG A 77 80.85 -1.59 -104.49
C ARG A 77 79.70 -0.71 -104.01
N LEU A 78 79.27 -0.93 -102.77
CA LEU A 78 78.30 -0.07 -102.09
C LEU A 78 79.00 1.17 -101.51
N SER A 79 78.24 2.24 -101.24
CA SER A 79 78.73 3.41 -100.49
C SER A 79 79.19 3.02 -99.07
N GLU A 80 80.25 3.65 -98.57
CA GLU A 80 80.85 3.32 -97.25
C GLU A 80 79.89 3.53 -96.06
N GLU A 81 78.82 4.31 -96.24
CA GLU A 81 77.80 4.56 -95.22
C GLU A 81 76.82 3.38 -95.04
N GLU A 82 76.78 2.41 -95.97
CA GLU A 82 75.84 1.30 -95.89
C GLU A 82 76.39 0.04 -95.24
N GLN A 83 75.68 -0.43 -94.21
CA GLN A 83 76.05 -1.60 -93.40
C GLN A 83 75.02 -2.73 -93.50
N ASP A 84 73.80 -2.40 -93.91
CA ASP A 84 72.64 -3.29 -94.00
C ASP A 84 72.76 -4.30 -95.14
N PHE A 85 73.46 -3.93 -96.21
CA PHE A 85 73.58 -4.72 -97.44
C PHE A 85 75.03 -4.96 -97.83
N THR A 86 75.27 -6.03 -98.59
CA THR A 86 76.57 -6.34 -99.18
C THR A 86 76.40 -6.82 -100.61
N VAL A 87 77.36 -6.52 -101.49
CA VAL A 87 77.35 -6.97 -102.88
C VAL A 87 78.44 -8.00 -103.08
N ASN A 88 78.10 -9.14 -103.70
CA ASN A 88 79.08 -10.17 -104.00
C ASN A 88 79.84 -9.80 -105.28
N GLU A 89 81.17 -9.74 -105.20
CA GLU A 89 82.03 -9.30 -106.30
C GLU A 89 82.09 -10.28 -107.48
N GLU A 90 81.80 -11.58 -107.27
CA GLU A 90 81.87 -12.61 -108.31
C GLU A 90 80.60 -12.69 -109.14
N ASN A 91 79.42 -12.63 -108.50
CA ASN A 91 78.13 -12.79 -109.17
C ASN A 91 77.32 -11.49 -109.27
N GLY A 92 77.75 -10.43 -108.56
CA GLY A 92 77.13 -9.10 -108.62
C GLY A 92 75.75 -9.01 -107.98
N ASN A 93 75.37 -10.00 -107.15
CA ASN A 93 74.11 -10.01 -106.43
C ASN A 93 74.20 -9.19 -105.14
N LEU A 94 73.08 -8.54 -104.78
CA LEU A 94 72.92 -7.83 -103.52
C LEU A 94 72.38 -8.80 -102.46
N TYR A 95 73.03 -8.84 -101.30
CA TYR A 95 72.68 -9.68 -100.16
C TYR A 95 72.47 -8.84 -98.90
N VAL A 96 71.66 -9.34 -97.99
CA VAL A 96 71.48 -8.78 -96.64
C VAL A 96 72.73 -9.05 -95.80
N ASN A 97 73.29 -8.04 -95.13
CA ASN A 97 74.48 -8.18 -94.29
C ASN A 97 74.13 -8.20 -92.79
N GLU A 98 73.19 -7.36 -92.35
CA GLU A 98 72.65 -7.36 -90.98
C GLU A 98 71.15 -7.64 -90.99
N ARG A 99 70.61 -8.18 -89.88
CA ARG A 99 69.17 -8.45 -89.79
C ARG A 99 68.44 -7.11 -89.83
N LEU A 100 67.51 -6.99 -90.76
CA LEU A 100 66.69 -5.80 -90.92
C LEU A 100 65.44 -6.00 -90.06
N ASP A 101 65.30 -5.16 -89.04
CA ASP A 101 64.13 -5.05 -88.16
C ASP A 101 63.45 -3.72 -88.50
N ARG A 102 62.28 -3.79 -89.11
CA ARG A 102 61.57 -2.62 -89.63
C ARG A 102 61.03 -1.77 -88.48
N GLU A 103 60.64 -2.38 -87.37
CA GLU A 103 60.11 -1.68 -86.19
C GLU A 103 61.18 -0.80 -85.56
N GLU A 104 62.43 -1.28 -85.46
CA GLU A 104 63.55 -0.48 -84.98
C GLU A 104 63.93 0.64 -85.97
N MET A 105 63.96 0.33 -87.28
CA MET A 105 64.41 1.28 -88.31
C MET A 105 63.39 2.40 -88.61
N CYS A 106 62.11 2.04 -88.68
CA CYS A 106 61.06 2.88 -89.24
C CYS A 106 59.88 3.08 -88.28
N GLY A 107 59.80 2.34 -87.17
CA GLY A 107 58.70 2.39 -86.20
C GLY A 107 57.33 2.25 -86.86
N ALA A 108 56.36 3.05 -86.43
CA ALA A 108 55.00 3.04 -86.98
C ALA A 108 54.82 3.72 -88.36
N SER A 109 55.92 4.01 -89.08
CA SER A 109 55.83 4.65 -90.40
C SER A 109 55.17 3.70 -91.43
N PRO A 110 54.22 4.18 -92.27
CA PRO A 110 53.54 3.33 -93.25
C PRO A 110 54.43 2.88 -94.42
N THR A 111 55.62 3.46 -94.57
CA THR A 111 56.59 3.09 -95.60
C THR A 111 57.99 3.04 -94.98
N CYS A 112 58.69 1.94 -95.22
CA CYS A 112 60.08 1.76 -94.81
C CYS A 112 60.93 1.45 -96.05
N SER A 113 61.97 2.25 -96.28
CA SER A 113 62.89 1.99 -97.39
C SER A 113 64.28 2.50 -97.10
N VAL A 114 65.29 1.66 -97.35
CA VAL A 114 66.70 2.02 -97.31
C VAL A 114 67.11 2.46 -98.70
N SER A 115 67.78 3.60 -98.82
CA SER A 115 68.22 4.13 -100.11
C SER A 115 69.71 4.42 -100.08
N PHE A 116 70.45 3.80 -101.00
CA PHE A 116 71.90 3.90 -101.05
C PHE A 116 72.45 3.97 -102.46
N GLU A 117 73.73 4.29 -102.54
CA GLU A 117 74.43 4.46 -103.81
C GLU A 117 75.36 3.28 -104.09
N VAL A 118 75.33 2.81 -105.33
CA VAL A 118 76.19 1.74 -105.83
C VAL A 118 77.16 2.35 -106.84
N LEU A 119 78.44 2.17 -106.56
CA LEU A 119 79.54 2.73 -107.34
C LEU A 119 80.13 1.64 -108.25
N VAL A 120 80.18 1.94 -109.54
CA VAL A 120 80.83 1.11 -110.56
C VAL A 120 82.01 1.89 -111.11
N GLN A 121 83.18 1.26 -111.27
CA GLN A 121 84.39 1.89 -111.79
C GLN A 121 84.69 1.40 -113.21
N ASN A 122 85.38 2.23 -114.00
CA ASN A 122 85.87 1.91 -115.36
C ASN A 122 84.77 1.54 -116.40
N PRO A 123 83.93 2.49 -116.85
CA PRO A 123 83.88 3.91 -116.48
C PRO A 123 83.15 4.17 -115.15
N LEU A 124 83.49 5.26 -114.47
CA LEU A 124 82.91 5.59 -113.17
C LEU A 124 81.43 5.98 -113.33
N ASN A 125 80.53 5.25 -112.69
CA ASN A 125 79.09 5.53 -112.68
C ASN A 125 78.50 5.28 -111.28
N VAL A 126 77.43 5.99 -110.96
CA VAL A 126 76.73 5.90 -109.67
C VAL A 126 75.27 5.55 -109.93
N PHE A 127 74.78 4.52 -109.26
CA PHE A 127 73.38 4.10 -109.33
C PHE A 127 72.72 4.25 -107.97
N HIS A 128 71.48 4.73 -107.94
CA HIS A 128 70.71 4.82 -106.72
C HIS A 128 69.84 3.57 -106.58
N VAL A 129 70.04 2.82 -105.50
CA VAL A 129 69.25 1.64 -105.16
C VAL A 129 68.34 2.00 -104.00
N GLN A 130 67.06 1.65 -104.12
CA GLN A 130 66.11 1.74 -103.02
C GLN A 130 65.56 0.35 -102.73
N VAL A 131 65.74 -0.12 -101.51
CA VAL A 131 65.17 -1.36 -101.02
C VAL A 131 63.99 -1.01 -100.12
N ALA A 132 62.77 -1.35 -100.55
CA ALA A 132 61.59 -1.27 -99.71
C ALA A 132 61.58 -2.48 -98.78
N ILE A 133 61.49 -2.22 -97.47
CA ILE A 133 61.35 -3.25 -96.45
C ILE A 133 59.87 -3.47 -96.24
N VAL A 134 59.41 -4.68 -96.54
CA VAL A 134 58.02 -5.10 -96.37
C VAL A 134 57.87 -5.69 -94.97
N ASP A 135 56.88 -5.16 -94.27
CA ASP A 135 56.50 -5.58 -92.92
C ASP A 135 56.13 -7.07 -92.84
N VAL A 136 56.64 -7.76 -91.83
CA VAL A 136 56.31 -9.16 -91.49
C VAL A 136 55.60 -9.17 -90.14
N ASN A 137 54.55 -9.99 -89.99
CA ASN A 137 53.82 -10.11 -88.72
C ASN A 137 54.63 -10.87 -87.64
N ASP A 138 55.67 -10.24 -87.11
CA ASP A 138 56.59 -10.82 -86.13
C ASP A 138 56.41 -10.25 -84.70
N ASN A 139 55.62 -9.18 -84.52
CA ASN A 139 55.14 -8.73 -83.22
C ASN A 139 53.76 -9.28 -82.90
N SER A 140 53.24 -8.98 -81.72
CA SER A 140 51.90 -9.40 -81.33
C SER A 140 51.23 -8.27 -80.56
N PRO A 141 49.89 -8.20 -80.58
CA PRO A 141 49.18 -7.19 -79.81
C PRO A 141 49.49 -7.32 -78.32
N ILE A 142 49.91 -6.25 -77.66
CA ILE A 142 50.23 -6.22 -76.23
C ILE A 142 49.41 -5.13 -75.54
N PHE A 143 48.85 -5.46 -74.37
CA PHE A 143 48.23 -4.49 -73.47
C PHE A 143 49.27 -3.94 -72.49
N SER A 144 49.20 -2.66 -72.12
CA SER A 144 50.22 -2.07 -71.23
C SER A 144 50.06 -2.47 -69.76
N LYS A 145 48.91 -3.07 -69.41
CA LYS A 145 48.58 -3.54 -68.07
C LYS A 145 48.29 -5.05 -68.06
N ASP A 146 48.61 -5.70 -66.94
CA ASP A 146 48.31 -7.12 -66.72
C ASP A 146 46.81 -7.38 -66.49
N ALA A 147 46.10 -6.40 -65.94
CA ALA A 147 44.65 -6.42 -65.75
C ALA A 147 44.05 -5.01 -65.87
N LEU A 148 42.80 -4.96 -66.32
CA LEU A 148 41.97 -3.77 -66.37
C LEU A 148 40.92 -3.86 -65.26
N ASP A 149 41.18 -3.19 -64.15
CA ASP A 149 40.25 -3.12 -63.02
C ASP A 149 39.24 -1.99 -63.23
N LEU A 150 37.96 -2.31 -63.13
CA LEU A 150 36.84 -1.39 -63.26
C LEU A 150 35.94 -1.48 -62.02
N GLU A 151 35.50 -0.33 -61.54
CA GLU A 151 34.47 -0.21 -60.51
C GLU A 151 33.19 0.30 -61.17
N ILE A 152 32.12 -0.49 -61.08
CA ILE A 152 30.82 -0.15 -61.69
C ILE A 152 29.75 -0.22 -60.62
N ASP A 153 29.04 0.90 -60.45
CA ASP A 153 27.90 1.01 -59.55
C ASP A 153 26.72 0.18 -60.03
N GLU A 154 26.05 -0.53 -59.12
CA GLU A 154 24.96 -1.42 -59.52
C GLU A 154 23.71 -0.72 -60.05
N TRP A 155 23.51 0.56 -59.71
CA TRP A 155 22.47 1.40 -60.33
C TRP A 155 22.85 1.90 -61.72
N THR A 156 24.03 1.55 -62.22
CA THR A 156 24.40 1.92 -63.59
C THR A 156 23.39 1.33 -64.57
N LEU A 157 22.72 2.20 -65.32
CA LEU A 157 21.69 1.80 -66.25
C LEU A 157 22.26 0.99 -67.43
N PRO A 158 21.54 -0.04 -67.91
CA PRO A 158 21.89 -0.72 -69.16
C PRO A 158 22.06 0.28 -70.32
N GLY A 159 23.09 0.07 -71.12
CA GLY A 159 23.54 0.94 -72.20
C GLY A 159 24.72 1.84 -71.82
N ALA A 160 25.13 1.88 -70.54
CA ALA A 160 26.35 2.55 -70.12
C ALA A 160 27.59 1.96 -70.80
N ARG A 161 28.54 2.83 -71.14
CA ARG A 161 29.73 2.47 -71.93
C ARG A 161 31.00 2.85 -71.16
N PHE A 162 31.92 1.92 -71.02
CA PHE A 162 33.18 2.09 -70.30
C PHE A 162 34.35 1.94 -71.27
N PRO A 163 35.12 3.00 -71.54
CA PRO A 163 36.25 2.90 -72.46
C PRO A 163 37.31 1.96 -71.91
N LEU A 164 37.71 0.98 -72.73
CA LEU A 164 38.80 0.07 -72.42
C LEU A 164 40.10 0.55 -73.07
N GLU A 165 41.21 0.08 -72.50
CA GLU A 165 42.53 0.33 -73.04
C GLU A 165 42.70 -0.42 -74.39
N MET A 166 43.39 0.23 -75.34
CA MET A 166 43.74 -0.40 -76.60
C MET A 166 45.07 -1.14 -76.45
N ALA A 167 45.13 -2.36 -76.98
CA ALA A 167 46.40 -3.02 -77.23
C ALA A 167 47.22 -2.24 -78.28
N ARG A 168 48.53 -2.42 -78.21
CA ARG A 168 49.50 -1.86 -79.17
C ARG A 168 50.14 -3.00 -79.93
N ASP A 169 50.32 -2.78 -81.21
CA ASP A 169 51.05 -3.65 -82.11
C ASP A 169 52.08 -2.79 -82.83
N GLU A 170 53.33 -3.22 -82.84
CA GLU A 170 54.46 -2.43 -83.36
C GLU A 170 54.59 -2.57 -84.89
N ASP A 171 53.93 -3.58 -85.48
CA ASP A 171 53.88 -3.83 -86.92
C ASP A 171 53.20 -2.67 -87.69
N ALA A 172 53.24 -2.70 -89.02
CA ALA A 172 52.64 -1.66 -89.87
C ALA A 172 51.51 -2.16 -90.77
N GLY A 173 50.63 -1.23 -91.16
CA GLY A 173 49.59 -1.51 -92.16
C GLY A 173 48.52 -2.49 -91.67
N SER A 174 48.37 -3.63 -92.35
CA SER A 174 47.38 -4.65 -91.97
C SER A 174 47.79 -5.46 -90.74
N ASN A 175 49.10 -5.61 -90.51
CA ASN A 175 49.62 -6.42 -89.41
C ASN A 175 49.49 -5.71 -88.06
N SER A 176 49.35 -4.38 -88.01
CA SER A 176 48.95 -3.67 -86.77
C SER A 176 47.47 -3.31 -86.68
N LEU A 177 46.64 -3.76 -87.62
CA LEU A 177 45.20 -3.49 -87.58
C LEU A 177 44.51 -4.42 -86.57
N LEU A 178 44.22 -3.89 -85.39
CA LEU A 178 43.62 -4.67 -84.31
C LEU A 178 42.10 -4.79 -84.38
N THR A 179 41.62 -6.01 -84.17
CA THR A 179 40.23 -6.35 -83.88
C THR A 179 40.11 -6.89 -82.46
N TYR A 180 39.03 -6.55 -81.76
CA TYR A 180 38.87 -6.90 -80.35
C TYR A 180 37.70 -7.86 -80.16
N GLN A 181 37.87 -8.82 -79.27
CA GLN A 181 36.86 -9.80 -78.88
C GLN A 181 36.82 -9.89 -77.36
N LEU A 182 35.62 -9.95 -76.79
CA LEU A 182 35.40 -10.13 -75.36
C LEU A 182 34.84 -11.51 -75.09
N THR A 183 35.19 -12.07 -73.93
CA THR A 183 34.56 -13.30 -73.42
C THR A 183 33.04 -13.14 -73.36
N ASN A 184 32.31 -14.16 -73.82
CA ASN A 184 30.85 -14.12 -73.85
C ASN A 184 30.27 -14.04 -72.43
N ASN A 185 29.51 -12.99 -72.13
CA ASN A 185 28.87 -12.77 -70.85
C ASN A 185 27.47 -12.14 -71.06
N PRO A 186 26.44 -12.53 -70.29
CA PRO A 186 25.10 -11.99 -70.47
C PRO A 186 24.93 -10.53 -70.04
N SER A 187 25.82 -10.00 -69.19
CA SER A 187 25.73 -8.65 -68.62
C SER A 187 26.61 -7.64 -69.36
N PHE A 188 27.67 -8.09 -70.04
CA PHE A 188 28.63 -7.21 -70.71
C PHE A 188 28.89 -7.63 -72.15
N THR A 189 28.86 -6.66 -73.05
CA THR A 189 29.23 -6.82 -74.47
C THR A 189 30.35 -5.84 -74.83
N LEU A 190 30.97 -6.06 -75.99
CA LEU A 190 32.01 -5.19 -76.51
C LEU A 190 31.47 -4.38 -77.68
N ALA A 191 31.66 -3.07 -77.65
CA ALA A 191 31.33 -2.19 -78.77
C ALA A 191 32.53 -1.35 -79.18
N MET A 192 32.71 -1.14 -80.48
CA MET A 192 33.79 -0.33 -81.00
C MET A 192 33.31 1.10 -81.24
N LYS A 193 34.02 2.08 -80.68
CA LYS A 193 33.80 3.50 -80.95
C LYS A 193 34.84 4.04 -81.90
N GLU A 194 34.38 4.67 -82.97
CA GLU A 194 35.24 5.32 -83.94
C GLU A 194 35.58 6.74 -83.45
N ASN A 195 36.85 6.97 -83.15
CA ASN A 195 37.34 8.29 -82.76
C ASN A 195 37.51 9.19 -84.00
N PRO A 196 37.48 10.54 -83.87
CA PRO A 196 37.54 11.48 -85.00
C PRO A 196 38.79 11.38 -85.91
N GLY A 197 39.75 10.51 -85.59
CA GLY A 197 40.92 10.18 -86.41
C GLY A 197 40.94 8.75 -86.97
N GLY A 198 39.79 8.07 -87.04
CA GLY A 198 39.65 6.73 -87.63
C GLY A 198 40.13 5.55 -86.76
N LYS A 199 40.69 5.83 -85.57
CA LYS A 199 41.06 4.79 -84.59
C LYS A 199 39.79 4.23 -83.91
N LYS A 200 39.63 2.91 -83.91
CA LYS A 200 38.52 2.21 -83.25
C LYS A 200 38.92 1.82 -81.83
N GLN A 201 38.27 2.40 -80.84
CA GLN A 201 38.51 2.11 -79.43
C GLN A 201 37.46 1.10 -78.91
N PRO A 202 37.87 0.05 -78.18
CA PRO A 202 36.93 -0.84 -77.50
C PRO A 202 36.27 -0.13 -76.30
N GLU A 203 34.95 -0.23 -76.21
CA GLU A 203 34.16 0.16 -75.04
C GLU A 203 33.38 -1.06 -74.54
N LEU A 204 33.46 -1.33 -73.25
CA LEU A 204 32.59 -2.30 -72.58
C LEU A 204 31.19 -1.69 -72.46
N VAL A 205 30.16 -2.42 -72.86
CA VAL A 205 28.77 -1.98 -72.78
C VAL A 205 28.01 -2.85 -71.80
N LEU A 206 27.31 -2.23 -70.86
CA LEU A 206 26.46 -2.93 -69.91
C LEU A 206 25.11 -3.25 -70.56
N GLU A 207 24.75 -4.52 -70.69
CA GLU A 207 23.49 -4.97 -71.32
C GLU A 207 22.37 -5.23 -70.32
N ARG A 208 22.74 -5.62 -69.09
CA ARG A 208 21.80 -5.96 -68.01
C ARG A 208 22.16 -5.18 -66.76
N ALA A 209 21.15 -4.78 -66.00
CA ALA A 209 21.37 -4.15 -64.70
C ALA A 209 22.19 -5.10 -63.82
N LEU A 210 23.12 -4.53 -63.06
CA LEU A 210 23.92 -5.26 -62.10
C LEU A 210 23.15 -5.36 -60.78
N ASP A 211 23.54 -6.33 -59.96
CA ASP A 211 22.95 -6.66 -58.67
C ASP A 211 24.09 -7.30 -57.87
N ARG A 212 24.66 -6.52 -56.95
CA ARG A 212 25.85 -6.91 -56.18
C ARG A 212 25.52 -8.03 -55.22
N GLU A 213 24.33 -8.02 -54.61
CA GLU A 213 23.83 -9.05 -53.68
C GLU A 213 23.76 -10.42 -54.36
N LYS A 214 23.52 -10.44 -55.68
CA LYS A 214 23.57 -11.65 -56.49
C LYS A 214 24.97 -11.99 -56.99
N GLN A 215 25.72 -11.00 -57.51
CA GLN A 215 27.07 -11.20 -58.02
C GLN A 215 27.90 -9.91 -57.91
N SER A 216 28.83 -9.89 -56.96
CA SER A 216 29.65 -8.71 -56.63
C SER A 216 30.85 -8.48 -57.54
N SER A 217 31.23 -9.45 -58.39
CA SER A 217 32.38 -9.29 -59.28
C SER A 217 32.27 -10.11 -60.56
N PHE A 218 32.88 -9.60 -61.63
CA PHE A 218 33.02 -10.28 -62.92
C PHE A 218 34.47 -10.33 -63.36
N GLU A 219 34.89 -11.47 -63.89
CA GLU A 219 36.19 -11.65 -64.52
C GLU A 219 35.97 -12.01 -65.99
N LEU A 220 36.37 -11.10 -66.89
CA LEU A 220 36.25 -11.26 -68.33
C LEU A 220 37.64 -11.25 -68.96
N VAL A 221 37.78 -11.81 -70.16
CA VAL A 221 39.02 -11.72 -70.94
C VAL A 221 38.75 -10.92 -72.20
N LEU A 222 39.54 -9.85 -72.41
CA LEU A 222 39.59 -9.07 -73.65
C LEU A 222 40.76 -9.56 -74.48
N MET A 223 40.50 -9.91 -75.73
CA MET A 223 41.47 -10.39 -76.70
C MET A 223 41.58 -9.38 -77.85
N ALA A 224 42.81 -8.96 -78.18
CA ALA A 224 43.13 -8.21 -79.38
C ALA A 224 43.77 -9.16 -80.39
N VAL A 225 43.33 -9.12 -81.65
CA VAL A 225 43.80 -9.96 -82.75
C VAL A 225 44.19 -9.04 -83.90
N ASP A 226 45.41 -9.23 -84.42
CA ASP A 226 45.90 -8.49 -85.57
C ASP A 226 45.24 -8.92 -86.90
N GLY A 227 45.62 -8.25 -87.99
CA GLY A 227 45.13 -8.54 -89.34
C GLY A 227 46.08 -9.39 -90.21
N GLY A 228 47.13 -9.97 -89.62
CA GLY A 228 48.14 -10.74 -90.35
C GLY A 228 47.71 -12.17 -90.72
N ASP A 229 48.54 -12.86 -91.51
CA ASP A 229 48.37 -14.29 -91.84
C ASP A 229 49.69 -15.05 -91.64
N PRO A 230 49.86 -15.83 -90.55
CA PRO A 230 48.86 -16.12 -89.52
C PRO A 230 48.57 -14.92 -88.61
N ALA A 231 47.33 -14.82 -88.11
CA ALA A 231 46.95 -13.79 -87.17
C ALA A 231 47.50 -14.08 -85.76
N ARG A 232 48.02 -13.06 -85.07
CA ARG A 232 48.52 -13.16 -83.69
C ARG A 232 47.61 -12.38 -82.75
N SER A 233 47.66 -12.75 -81.47
CA SER A 233 46.71 -12.26 -80.47
C SER A 233 47.33 -11.99 -79.12
N GLY A 234 46.88 -10.94 -78.45
CA GLY A 234 47.15 -10.65 -77.04
C GLY A 234 45.88 -10.67 -76.21
N THR A 235 45.99 -11.01 -74.93
CA THR A 235 44.84 -11.06 -74.00
C THR A 235 45.13 -10.29 -72.72
N VAL A 236 44.10 -9.65 -72.16
CA VAL A 236 44.14 -9.01 -70.83
C VAL A 236 42.90 -9.37 -70.03
N GLN A 237 43.05 -9.51 -68.71
CA GLN A 237 41.91 -9.73 -67.81
C GLN A 237 41.20 -8.40 -67.54
N VAL A 238 39.88 -8.38 -67.63
CA VAL A 238 39.03 -7.27 -67.21
C VAL A 238 38.32 -7.71 -65.93
N ARG A 239 38.68 -7.08 -64.81
CA ARG A 239 38.09 -7.36 -63.50
C ARG A 239 37.12 -6.25 -63.15
N ILE A 240 35.87 -6.60 -62.93
CA ILE A 240 34.81 -5.65 -62.65
C ILE A 240 34.39 -5.90 -61.21
N ASN A 241 34.61 -4.92 -60.34
CA ASN A 241 34.08 -4.90 -58.99
C ASN A 241 32.78 -4.09 -59.01
N VAL A 242 31.68 -4.71 -58.58
CA VAL A 242 30.39 -4.04 -58.49
C VAL A 242 30.35 -3.26 -57.19
N THR A 243 30.23 -1.94 -57.27
CA THR A 243 30.13 -1.10 -56.07
C THR A 243 28.68 -1.06 -55.59
N ASP A 244 28.54 -1.16 -54.28
CA ASP A 244 27.27 -1.20 -53.55
C ASP A 244 26.53 0.14 -53.64
N ALA A 245 25.23 0.06 -53.89
CA ALA A 245 24.28 1.14 -53.78
C ALA A 245 23.22 0.77 -52.74
N ASN A 246 22.64 1.78 -52.08
CA ASN A 246 21.74 1.55 -50.95
C ASN A 246 20.32 1.23 -51.42
N ASP A 247 20.08 0.02 -51.93
CA ASP A 247 18.85 -0.38 -52.60
C ASP A 247 18.03 -1.45 -51.86
N ASN A 248 18.60 -2.08 -50.83
CA ASN A 248 17.88 -2.93 -49.90
C ASN A 248 17.62 -2.18 -48.58
N PRO A 249 16.37 -2.08 -48.12
CA PRO A 249 16.11 -1.56 -46.78
C PRO A 249 16.45 -2.61 -45.70
N PRO A 250 16.71 -2.18 -44.44
CA PRO A 250 16.75 -3.09 -43.31
C PRO A 250 15.45 -3.88 -43.21
N VAL A 251 15.49 -5.14 -42.79
CA VAL A 251 14.28 -5.97 -42.60
C VAL A 251 14.27 -6.59 -41.23
N PHE A 252 13.23 -6.33 -40.43
CA PHE A 252 13.05 -6.98 -39.14
C PHE A 252 12.70 -8.47 -39.27
N SER A 253 13.25 -9.30 -38.38
CA SER A 253 12.98 -10.75 -38.37
C SER A 253 11.52 -11.11 -38.02
N LYS A 254 10.83 -10.22 -37.30
CA LYS A 254 9.41 -10.35 -36.94
C LYS A 254 8.71 -8.99 -37.10
N ARG A 255 7.42 -9.02 -37.44
CA ARG A 255 6.57 -7.81 -37.46
C ARG A 255 6.15 -7.37 -36.05
N ILE A 256 5.98 -8.33 -35.14
CA ILE A 256 5.59 -8.11 -33.74
C ILE A 256 6.59 -8.87 -32.86
N TYR A 257 7.15 -8.18 -31.86
CA TYR A 257 7.96 -8.75 -30.80
C TYR A 257 7.21 -8.66 -29.49
N ASP A 258 6.90 -9.81 -28.89
CA ASP A 258 6.25 -9.91 -27.59
C ASP A 258 7.23 -10.31 -26.48
N ALA A 259 7.07 -9.71 -25.30
CA ALA A 259 7.78 -10.10 -24.08
C ALA A 259 6.89 -9.95 -22.86
N ARG A 260 7.19 -10.74 -21.82
CA ARG A 260 6.52 -10.66 -20.51
C ARG A 260 7.56 -10.44 -19.43
N VAL A 261 7.38 -9.40 -18.62
CA VAL A 261 8.31 -9.03 -17.55
C VAL A 261 7.56 -8.67 -16.27
N PRO A 262 8.12 -8.98 -15.08
CA PRO A 262 7.52 -8.56 -13.83
C PRO A 262 7.66 -7.05 -13.63
N GLU A 263 6.71 -6.44 -12.93
CA GLU A 263 6.76 -4.98 -12.66
C GLU A 263 7.93 -4.58 -11.77
N ASN A 264 8.36 -5.46 -10.86
CA ASN A 264 9.50 -5.26 -9.99
C ASN A 264 10.87 -5.45 -10.71
N LEU A 265 10.87 -5.57 -12.05
CA LEU A 265 12.08 -5.72 -12.83
C LEU A 265 13.01 -4.51 -12.63
N PRO A 266 14.26 -4.71 -12.14
CA PRO A 266 15.15 -3.60 -11.83
C PRO A 266 15.45 -2.72 -13.05
N VAL A 267 15.64 -1.42 -12.83
CA VAL A 267 16.05 -0.47 -13.85
C VAL A 267 17.39 -0.90 -14.46
N GLY A 268 17.49 -0.88 -15.79
CA GLY A 268 18.65 -1.31 -16.57
C GLY A 268 18.61 -2.78 -17.00
N SER A 269 17.55 -3.52 -16.64
CA SER A 269 17.37 -4.91 -17.04
C SER A 269 17.02 -5.03 -18.53
N LEU A 270 17.47 -6.11 -19.15
CA LEU A 270 17.12 -6.45 -20.54
C LEU A 270 15.69 -6.98 -20.58
N VAL A 271 14.85 -6.38 -21.43
CA VAL A 271 13.47 -6.82 -21.67
C VAL A 271 13.44 -7.83 -22.82
N LEU A 272 13.92 -7.40 -23.99
CA LEU A 272 14.04 -8.24 -25.18
C LEU A 272 15.07 -7.64 -26.14
N ARG A 273 15.42 -8.40 -27.18
CA ARG A 273 16.28 -7.94 -28.27
C ARG A 273 15.57 -8.06 -29.61
N VAL A 274 15.51 -6.97 -30.37
CA VAL A 274 15.04 -6.97 -31.76
C VAL A 274 16.20 -7.20 -32.71
N LEU A 275 15.89 -7.75 -33.89
CA LEU A 275 16.87 -8.02 -34.93
C LEU A 275 16.32 -7.58 -36.29
N ALA A 276 17.05 -6.69 -36.95
CA ALA A 276 16.89 -6.37 -38.36
C ALA A 276 18.20 -6.63 -39.12
N THR A 277 18.07 -7.06 -40.37
CA THR A 277 19.19 -7.39 -41.25
C THR A 277 19.04 -6.63 -42.56
N ASP A 278 20.15 -6.14 -43.07
CA ASP A 278 20.26 -5.45 -44.35
C ASP A 278 21.18 -6.26 -45.28
N ALA A 279 20.86 -6.30 -46.57
CA ALA A 279 21.59 -7.09 -47.56
C ALA A 279 22.79 -6.33 -48.17
N ASP A 280 22.78 -5.00 -48.06
CA ASP A 280 23.79 -4.11 -48.61
C ASP A 280 25.13 -4.26 -47.87
N ALA A 281 26.22 -3.79 -48.48
CA ALA A 281 27.56 -3.85 -47.91
C ALA A 281 27.94 -2.58 -47.13
N GLY A 282 28.94 -2.70 -46.25
CA GLY A 282 29.58 -1.56 -45.61
C GLY A 282 28.65 -0.72 -44.73
N SER A 283 28.54 0.58 -45.02
CA SER A 283 27.66 1.50 -44.28
C SER A 283 26.19 1.36 -44.65
N ASN A 284 25.89 0.97 -45.89
CA ASN A 284 24.54 0.74 -46.37
C ASN A 284 23.95 -0.50 -45.68
N GLY A 285 24.75 -1.53 -45.44
CA GLY A 285 24.32 -2.67 -44.61
C GLY A 285 24.25 -2.43 -43.09
N ARG A 286 24.67 -1.25 -42.58
CA ARG A 286 24.77 -1.01 -41.13
C ARG A 286 23.45 -0.50 -40.56
N VAL A 287 22.76 -1.39 -39.86
CA VAL A 287 21.47 -1.09 -39.21
C VAL A 287 21.65 -0.36 -37.88
N SER A 288 20.81 0.67 -37.66
CA SER A 288 20.65 1.37 -36.40
C SER A 288 19.19 1.36 -35.93
N TYR A 289 18.97 1.19 -34.63
CA TYR A 289 17.63 1.05 -34.05
C TYR A 289 17.18 2.33 -33.34
N THR A 290 15.92 2.72 -33.53
CA THR A 290 15.33 3.91 -32.91
C THR A 290 13.84 3.73 -32.61
N PHE A 291 13.30 4.50 -31.67
CA PHE A 291 11.85 4.54 -31.43
C PHE A 291 11.09 5.28 -32.54
N SER A 292 10.06 4.64 -33.09
CA SER A 292 9.20 5.21 -34.12
C SER A 292 8.06 6.02 -33.50
N ASN A 293 8.32 7.31 -33.28
CA ASN A 293 7.35 8.29 -32.77
C ASN A 293 6.54 7.80 -31.55
N VAL A 294 7.25 7.44 -30.48
CA VAL A 294 6.64 6.95 -29.23
C VAL A 294 6.36 8.09 -28.24
N PRO A 295 5.30 7.99 -27.42
CA PRO A 295 5.02 8.95 -26.34
C PRO A 295 6.20 9.09 -25.37
N GLU A 296 6.31 10.27 -24.74
CA GLU A 296 7.39 10.54 -23.76
C GLU A 296 7.38 9.55 -22.59
N GLY A 297 6.21 9.06 -22.18
CA GLY A 297 6.08 8.02 -21.15
C GLY A 297 6.83 6.72 -21.51
N ILE A 298 6.84 6.30 -22.78
CA ILE A 298 7.59 5.11 -23.21
C ILE A 298 9.09 5.38 -23.15
N ARG A 299 9.54 6.59 -23.54
CA ARG A 299 10.96 6.98 -23.49
C ARG A 299 11.50 7.11 -22.07
N ALA A 300 10.61 7.37 -21.10
CA ALA A 300 10.97 7.39 -19.68
C ALA A 300 11.15 5.97 -19.12
N LEU A 301 10.40 4.98 -19.63
CA LEU A 301 10.37 3.62 -19.11
C LEU A 301 11.30 2.64 -19.85
N PHE A 302 11.54 2.86 -21.14
CA PHE A 302 12.36 1.99 -21.99
C PHE A 302 13.37 2.76 -22.80
N ALA A 303 14.55 2.17 -22.98
CA ALA A 303 15.57 2.58 -23.94
C ALA A 303 15.87 1.45 -24.91
N VAL A 304 16.14 1.80 -26.17
CA VAL A 304 16.67 0.87 -27.18
C VAL A 304 18.12 1.22 -27.47
N ASP A 305 18.99 0.22 -27.44
CA ASP A 305 20.36 0.35 -27.88
C ASP A 305 20.41 0.43 -29.42
N SER A 306 21.03 1.49 -29.93
CA SER A 306 21.03 1.80 -31.36
C SER A 306 21.86 0.84 -32.19
N GLU A 307 22.80 0.08 -31.60
CA GLU A 307 23.71 -0.80 -32.35
C GLU A 307 23.25 -2.26 -32.32
N ASN A 308 22.79 -2.76 -31.17
CA ASN A 308 22.50 -4.19 -30.99
C ASN A 308 21.01 -4.54 -30.92
N GLY A 309 20.12 -3.54 -30.84
CA GLY A 309 18.67 -3.71 -30.78
C GLY A 309 18.14 -4.19 -29.44
N GLU A 310 18.91 -4.10 -28.35
CA GLU A 310 18.46 -4.45 -27.00
C GLU A 310 17.54 -3.38 -26.43
N ILE A 311 16.36 -3.79 -25.96
CA ILE A 311 15.43 -2.93 -25.24
C ILE A 311 15.61 -3.17 -23.74
N ARG A 312 15.91 -2.10 -22.99
CA ARG A 312 16.18 -2.16 -21.55
C ARG A 312 15.27 -1.20 -20.78
N THR A 313 14.98 -1.53 -19.53
CA THR A 313 14.21 -0.63 -18.65
C THR A 313 15.04 0.57 -18.23
N THR A 314 14.45 1.76 -18.23
CA THR A 314 15.05 3.02 -17.72
C THR A 314 14.27 3.62 -16.56
N GLY A 315 13.01 3.22 -16.38
CA GLY A 315 12.15 3.61 -15.26
C GLY A 315 11.50 2.39 -14.61
N PRO A 316 10.91 2.56 -13.42
CA PRO A 316 10.15 1.51 -12.75
C PRO A 316 8.89 1.18 -13.54
N LEU A 317 8.55 -0.10 -13.60
CA LEU A 317 7.30 -0.58 -14.19
C LEU A 317 6.27 -0.72 -13.05
N ASP A 318 4.99 -0.52 -13.39
CA ASP A 318 3.88 -0.51 -12.43
C ASP A 318 2.65 -1.12 -13.15
N TYR A 319 2.26 -2.32 -12.74
CA TYR A 319 1.19 -3.09 -13.33
C TYR A 319 -0.17 -2.43 -13.08
N GLU A 320 -0.41 -1.93 -11.86
CA GLU A 320 -1.62 -1.22 -11.43
C GLU A 320 -1.84 0.05 -12.25
N GLY A 321 -0.75 0.71 -12.64
CA GLY A 321 -0.76 1.85 -13.55
C GLY A 321 -1.04 1.46 -15.00
N GLN A 322 -0.21 0.58 -15.58
CA GLN A 322 -0.34 0.13 -16.97
C GLN A 322 0.28 -1.26 -17.19
N SER A 323 -0.57 -2.25 -17.45
CA SER A 323 -0.17 -3.66 -17.62
C SER A 323 0.30 -4.05 -19.02
N THR A 324 0.19 -3.17 -20.03
CA THR A 324 0.63 -3.47 -21.40
C THR A 324 1.17 -2.23 -22.10
N TYR A 325 2.35 -2.35 -22.69
CA TYR A 325 2.98 -1.31 -23.51
C TYR A 325 3.11 -1.80 -24.95
N ILE A 326 2.56 -1.02 -25.88
CA ILE A 326 2.66 -1.28 -27.33
C ILE A 326 3.27 -0.05 -28.00
N PHE A 327 4.40 -0.23 -28.70
CA PHE A 327 5.07 0.85 -29.39
C PHE A 327 5.87 0.37 -30.60
N GLY A 328 6.09 1.28 -31.56
CA GLY A 328 6.86 0.99 -32.77
C GLY A 328 8.36 1.21 -32.60
N LEU A 329 9.14 0.33 -33.23
CA LEU A 329 10.58 0.51 -33.45
C LEU A 329 10.89 0.62 -34.93
N GLY A 330 11.86 1.47 -35.25
CA GLY A 330 12.39 1.69 -36.59
C GLY A 330 13.82 1.20 -36.67
N ALA A 331 14.12 0.45 -37.73
CA ALA A 331 15.48 0.14 -38.15
C ALA A 331 15.83 1.06 -39.31
N ARG A 332 17.03 1.65 -39.29
CA ARG A 332 17.53 2.55 -40.33
C ARG A 332 18.96 2.19 -40.70
N ASP A 333 19.21 2.03 -41.98
CA ASP A 333 20.56 1.81 -42.53
C ASP A 333 21.38 3.12 -42.57
N GLY A 334 22.61 3.04 -43.10
CA GLY A 334 23.45 4.23 -43.33
C GLY A 334 22.96 5.14 -44.45
N GLY A 335 22.30 4.60 -45.49
CA GLY A 335 21.81 5.37 -46.64
C GLY A 335 20.46 6.05 -46.43
N GLY A 336 19.74 5.70 -45.37
CA GLY A 336 18.49 6.29 -44.92
C GLY A 336 17.21 5.51 -45.23
N LEU A 337 17.26 4.31 -45.78
CA LEU A 337 16.09 3.43 -45.87
C LEU A 337 15.72 2.89 -44.48
N THR A 338 14.44 2.58 -44.31
CA THR A 338 13.90 2.21 -43.00
C THR A 338 12.85 1.11 -43.11
N ASP A 339 12.79 0.29 -42.07
CA ASP A 339 11.68 -0.64 -41.81
C ASP A 339 11.21 -0.49 -40.36
N HIS A 340 10.00 -0.97 -40.09
CA HIS A 340 9.31 -0.76 -38.83
C HIS A 340 8.72 -2.07 -38.29
N CYS A 341 8.81 -2.26 -36.97
CA CYS A 341 8.14 -3.34 -36.26
C CYS A 341 7.38 -2.82 -35.03
N GLU A 342 6.47 -3.64 -34.50
CA GLU A 342 5.76 -3.38 -33.26
C GLU A 342 6.35 -4.21 -32.12
N VAL A 343 6.47 -3.60 -30.95
CA VAL A 343 6.88 -4.25 -29.71
C VAL A 343 5.72 -4.20 -28.74
N GLN A 344 5.36 -5.37 -28.20
CA GLN A 344 4.37 -5.53 -27.15
C GLN A 344 5.05 -6.09 -25.90
N ILE A 345 4.96 -5.37 -24.79
CA ILE A 345 5.47 -5.79 -23.49
C ILE A 345 4.28 -5.91 -22.55
N ASP A 346 4.00 -7.15 -22.12
CA ASP A 346 3.01 -7.40 -21.07
C ASP A 346 3.73 -7.39 -19.72
N ILE A 347 3.23 -6.58 -18.79
CA ILE A 347 3.72 -6.56 -17.41
C ILE A 347 2.99 -7.66 -16.62
N THR A 348 3.72 -8.43 -15.83
CA THR A 348 3.14 -9.37 -14.87
C THR A 348 3.11 -8.76 -13.48
N ASP A 349 1.92 -8.81 -12.88
CA ASP A 349 1.60 -8.42 -11.52
C ASP A 349 2.44 -9.20 -10.48
N GLU A 350 3.07 -8.46 -9.58
CA GLU A 350 3.80 -8.94 -8.42
C GLU A 350 3.13 -8.41 -7.15
N ASN A 351 3.10 -9.20 -6.08
CA ASN A 351 2.39 -8.83 -4.85
C ASN A 351 3.11 -7.73 -4.06
N ASP A 352 2.93 -6.48 -4.45
CA ASP A 352 3.62 -5.30 -3.90
C ASP A 352 2.69 -4.30 -3.19
N ASN A 353 1.36 -4.45 -3.32
CA ASN A 353 0.40 -3.70 -2.54
C ASN A 353 -0.14 -4.55 -1.39
N ALA A 354 -0.13 -3.97 -0.18
CA ALA A 354 -0.80 -4.60 0.96
C ALA A 354 -2.30 -4.24 0.97
N PRO A 355 -3.18 -5.14 1.45
CA PRO A 355 -4.61 -4.84 1.56
C PRO A 355 -4.89 -3.56 2.36
N GLU A 356 -5.73 -2.67 1.87
CA GLU A 356 -6.15 -1.46 2.58
C GLU A 356 -7.51 -1.65 3.26
N ILE A 357 -7.57 -1.47 4.59
CA ILE A 357 -8.80 -1.57 5.39
C ILE A 357 -9.39 -0.18 5.60
N SER A 358 -10.65 0.02 5.21
CA SER A 358 -11.40 1.26 5.46
C SER A 358 -12.68 0.97 6.26
N ILE A 359 -12.84 1.67 7.39
CA ILE A 359 -14.05 1.61 8.21
C ILE A 359 -15.08 2.55 7.61
N LEU A 360 -16.14 2.01 7.03
CA LEU A 360 -17.22 2.80 6.41
C LEU A 360 -18.21 3.32 7.47
N SER A 361 -18.48 2.51 8.49
CA SER A 361 -19.37 2.86 9.58
C SER A 361 -19.02 2.06 10.83
N LEU A 362 -19.13 2.71 11.99
CA LEU A 362 -18.99 2.10 13.31
C LEU A 362 -20.19 2.55 14.15
N SER A 363 -21.02 1.60 14.54
CA SER A 363 -22.10 1.78 15.50
C SER A 363 -21.49 1.63 16.90
N SER A 364 -21.05 2.73 17.50
CA SER A 364 -20.58 2.78 18.90
C SER A 364 -21.14 4.04 19.56
N PRO A 365 -21.73 3.96 20.77
CA PRO A 365 -21.88 2.74 21.58
C PRO A 365 -23.01 1.81 21.09
N VAL A 366 -22.98 0.54 21.53
CA VAL A 366 -24.02 -0.49 21.29
C VAL A 366 -24.62 -0.93 22.61
N THR A 367 -25.95 -1.07 22.67
CA THR A 367 -26.63 -1.53 23.90
C THR A 367 -26.31 -2.99 24.19
N GLU A 368 -26.17 -3.35 25.46
CA GLU A 368 -25.86 -4.74 25.85
C GLU A 368 -27.00 -5.72 25.53
N ASP A 369 -28.25 -5.24 25.51
CA ASP A 369 -29.43 -6.00 25.12
C ASP A 369 -29.56 -6.21 23.60
N ALA A 370 -28.58 -5.74 22.81
CA ALA A 370 -28.56 -5.93 21.37
C ALA A 370 -28.57 -7.44 21.02
N PRO A 371 -29.47 -7.88 20.12
CA PRO A 371 -29.55 -9.30 19.77
C PRO A 371 -28.27 -9.77 19.08
N THR A 372 -27.99 -11.07 19.18
CA THR A 372 -26.91 -11.73 18.44
C THR A 372 -27.09 -11.54 16.93
N GLY A 373 -26.03 -11.18 16.23
CA GLY A 373 -26.03 -10.87 14.80
C GLY A 373 -26.27 -9.39 14.48
N THR A 374 -26.31 -8.51 15.48
CA THR A 374 -26.37 -7.05 15.29
C THR A 374 -25.09 -6.58 14.61
N VAL A 375 -25.22 -5.76 13.57
CA VAL A 375 -24.06 -5.21 12.83
C VAL A 375 -23.48 -4.04 13.60
N VAL A 376 -22.22 -4.15 14.03
CA VAL A 376 -21.51 -3.13 14.79
C VAL A 376 -20.58 -2.28 13.92
N ALA A 377 -20.02 -2.86 12.86
CA ALA A 377 -19.18 -2.11 11.92
C ALA A 377 -19.33 -2.63 10.49
N LEU A 378 -19.18 -1.70 9.54
CA LEU A 378 -19.09 -2.01 8.11
C LEU A 378 -17.70 -1.62 7.63
N LEU A 379 -17.00 -2.59 7.06
CA LEU A 379 -15.62 -2.46 6.59
C LEU A 379 -15.57 -2.68 5.08
N LYS A 380 -14.65 -1.99 4.42
CA LYS A 380 -14.31 -2.22 3.02
C LYS A 380 -12.83 -2.46 2.94
N VAL A 381 -12.46 -3.60 2.36
CA VAL A 381 -11.07 -3.98 2.17
C VAL A 381 -10.80 -4.01 0.68
N ARG A 382 -9.73 -3.34 0.28
CA ARG A 382 -9.33 -3.21 -1.11
C ARG A 382 -7.86 -3.52 -1.23
N ASP A 383 -7.53 -4.44 -2.11
CA ASP A 383 -6.19 -4.61 -2.64
C ASP A 383 -6.12 -4.00 -4.03
N ARG A 384 -4.95 -3.48 -4.42
CA ARG A 384 -4.75 -2.91 -5.76
C ARG A 384 -4.25 -3.95 -6.74
N ASP A 385 -3.58 -4.98 -6.24
CA ASP A 385 -3.08 -6.09 -7.05
C ASP A 385 -4.24 -6.88 -7.67
N SER A 386 -3.93 -7.71 -8.67
CA SER A 386 -4.88 -8.55 -9.38
C SER A 386 -4.73 -10.03 -9.04
N GLY A 387 -5.67 -10.86 -9.50
CA GLY A 387 -5.58 -12.32 -9.33
C GLY A 387 -5.54 -12.77 -7.86
N GLU A 388 -4.56 -13.63 -7.52
CA GLU A 388 -4.36 -14.11 -6.15
C GLU A 388 -3.72 -13.04 -5.25
N ASN A 389 -2.88 -12.15 -5.82
CA ASN A 389 -2.25 -11.04 -5.12
C ASN A 389 -3.33 -10.07 -4.59
N GLY A 390 -4.34 -9.77 -5.41
CA GLY A 390 -5.47 -8.93 -4.97
C GLY A 390 -6.54 -9.61 -4.10
N GLN A 391 -6.43 -10.92 -3.84
CA GLN A 391 -7.50 -11.67 -3.17
C GLN A 391 -7.30 -11.69 -1.65
N VAL A 392 -8.13 -10.89 -0.96
CA VAL A 392 -7.98 -10.68 0.48
C VAL A 392 -8.92 -11.55 1.31
N SER A 393 -8.38 -12.09 2.41
CA SER A 393 -9.11 -12.68 3.54
C SER A 393 -9.01 -11.78 4.77
N CYS A 394 -10.11 -11.60 5.50
CA CYS A 394 -10.12 -10.79 6.73
C CYS A 394 -10.54 -11.62 7.92
N GLU A 395 -9.86 -11.40 9.04
CA GLU A 395 -10.07 -12.09 10.30
C GLU A 395 -10.07 -11.08 11.45
N LEU A 396 -10.73 -11.43 12.56
CA LEU A 396 -10.66 -10.67 13.79
C LEU A 396 -9.64 -11.32 14.72
N SER A 397 -8.73 -10.51 15.24
CA SER A 397 -7.77 -10.88 16.27
C SER A 397 -8.17 -10.23 17.59
N GLY A 398 -8.36 -11.05 18.63
CA GLY A 398 -8.76 -10.61 19.97
C GLY A 398 -9.86 -11.48 20.56
N GLU A 399 -9.98 -11.48 21.89
CA GLU A 399 -11.05 -12.17 22.62
C GLU A 399 -12.21 -11.20 22.83
N ALA A 400 -13.18 -11.21 21.93
CA ALA A 400 -14.42 -10.44 22.05
C ALA A 400 -15.60 -11.24 21.48
N PRO A 401 -16.84 -10.98 21.95
CA PRO A 401 -18.07 -11.60 21.44
C PRO A 401 -18.46 -11.07 20.05
N LEU A 402 -17.50 -10.91 19.14
CA LEU A 402 -17.66 -10.35 17.80
C LEU A 402 -17.21 -11.36 16.75
N SER A 403 -17.85 -11.33 15.59
CA SER A 403 -17.47 -12.12 14.41
C SER A 403 -17.46 -11.26 13.17
N ILE A 404 -16.65 -11.64 12.19
CA ILE A 404 -16.57 -10.97 10.90
C ILE A 404 -17.18 -11.84 9.81
N VAL A 405 -18.09 -11.25 9.04
CA VAL A 405 -18.81 -11.93 7.96
C VAL A 405 -18.49 -11.23 6.65
N ALA A 406 -17.94 -11.99 5.71
CA ALA A 406 -17.68 -11.51 4.36
C ALA A 406 -18.99 -11.22 3.62
N SER A 407 -19.04 -10.09 2.93
CA SER A 407 -20.11 -9.67 2.04
C SER A 407 -19.58 -9.57 0.60
N SER A 408 -20.48 -9.50 -0.38
CA SER A 408 -20.09 -9.39 -1.79
C SER A 408 -19.19 -8.18 -2.06
N GLY A 409 -18.14 -8.38 -2.86
CA GLY A 409 -17.29 -7.31 -3.38
C GLY A 409 -16.27 -6.74 -2.40
N GLY A 410 -15.69 -7.55 -1.50
CA GLY A 410 -14.62 -7.11 -0.58
C GLY A 410 -15.10 -6.24 0.59
N SER A 411 -16.41 -6.22 0.85
CA SER A 411 -16.99 -5.59 2.04
C SER A 411 -17.16 -6.62 3.14
N TYR A 412 -16.95 -6.23 4.39
CA TYR A 412 -17.08 -7.08 5.56
C TYR A 412 -18.00 -6.43 6.59
N LYS A 413 -18.77 -7.25 7.29
CA LYS A 413 -19.64 -6.82 8.40
C LYS A 413 -19.08 -7.42 9.68
N VAL A 414 -18.85 -6.58 10.68
CA VAL A 414 -18.58 -7.06 12.04
C VAL A 414 -19.92 -7.14 12.76
N VAL A 415 -20.22 -8.30 13.33
CA VAL A 415 -21.49 -8.58 14.01
C VAL A 415 -21.27 -9.16 15.41
N THR A 416 -22.23 -8.97 16.30
CA THR A 416 -22.22 -9.63 17.61
C THR A 416 -22.36 -11.14 17.46
N ALA A 417 -21.39 -11.91 17.96
CA ALA A 417 -21.39 -13.37 17.92
C ALA A 417 -22.15 -13.99 19.11
N SER A 418 -22.13 -13.32 20.26
CA SER A 418 -22.89 -13.67 21.47
C SER A 418 -23.49 -12.42 22.11
N ALA A 419 -24.31 -12.59 23.15
CA ALA A 419 -24.84 -11.49 23.94
C ALA A 419 -23.69 -10.65 24.52
N LEU A 420 -23.92 -9.34 24.58
CA LEU A 420 -23.03 -8.37 25.23
C LEU A 420 -23.48 -8.24 26.70
N ASP A 421 -22.52 -7.94 27.58
CA ASP A 421 -22.74 -7.77 29.02
C ASP A 421 -21.77 -6.68 29.48
N ARG A 422 -22.29 -5.49 29.79
CA ARG A 422 -21.50 -4.32 30.15
C ARG A 422 -20.92 -4.46 31.55
N GLU A 423 -21.62 -5.13 32.46
CA GLU A 423 -21.14 -5.44 33.82
C GLU A 423 -19.92 -6.36 33.77
N GLN A 424 -19.83 -7.23 32.77
CA GLN A 424 -18.64 -8.02 32.48
C GLN A 424 -17.55 -7.21 31.76
N ALA A 425 -17.90 -6.51 30.66
CA ALA A 425 -16.97 -5.70 29.89
C ALA A 425 -17.66 -4.51 29.20
N SER A 426 -17.34 -3.29 29.64
CA SER A 426 -17.91 -2.06 29.07
C SER A 426 -17.29 -1.62 27.74
N GLU A 427 -16.15 -2.22 27.36
CA GLU A 427 -15.40 -1.90 26.15
C GLU A 427 -14.79 -3.19 25.57
N HIS A 428 -14.92 -3.38 24.25
CA HIS A 428 -14.25 -4.44 23.52
C HIS A 428 -13.27 -3.85 22.50
N ARG A 429 -12.02 -4.33 22.54
CA ARG A 429 -10.97 -3.97 21.57
C ARG A 429 -10.67 -5.18 20.71
N VAL A 430 -10.91 -5.07 19.41
CA VAL A 430 -10.56 -6.10 18.45
C VAL A 430 -9.73 -5.51 17.32
N THR A 431 -8.77 -6.27 16.83
CA THR A 431 -7.99 -5.87 15.66
C THR A 431 -8.51 -6.62 14.45
N VAL A 432 -8.94 -5.88 13.43
CA VAL A 432 -9.23 -6.46 12.11
C VAL A 432 -7.91 -6.66 11.40
N VAL A 433 -7.64 -7.86 10.90
CA VAL A 433 -6.45 -8.18 10.12
C VAL A 433 -6.90 -8.61 8.73
N ALA A 434 -6.38 -7.95 7.69
CA ALA A 434 -6.60 -8.29 6.30
C ALA A 434 -5.30 -8.84 5.71
N ARG A 435 -5.38 -9.99 5.06
CA ARG A 435 -4.23 -10.68 4.44
C ARG A 435 -4.57 -11.10 3.03
N ASP A 436 -3.70 -10.78 2.08
CA ASP A 436 -3.81 -11.24 0.70
C ASP A 436 -3.45 -12.73 0.55
N ARG A 437 -3.49 -13.24 -0.68
CA ARG A 437 -3.05 -14.61 -1.02
C ARG A 437 -1.78 -14.64 -1.86
N GLY A 438 -1.09 -13.50 -1.97
CA GLY A 438 0.17 -13.40 -2.68
C GLY A 438 1.30 -14.19 -2.03
N ARG A 439 2.46 -14.24 -2.70
CA ARG A 439 3.65 -14.94 -2.22
C ARG A 439 4.90 -14.07 -2.39
N PRO A 440 5.43 -13.45 -1.32
CA PRO A 440 4.97 -13.54 0.07
C PRO A 440 3.64 -12.80 0.29
N ALA A 441 2.81 -13.33 1.20
CA ALA A 441 1.53 -12.68 1.50
C ALA A 441 1.75 -11.41 2.35
N LEU A 442 1.17 -10.30 1.93
CA LEU A 442 1.15 -9.03 2.66
C LEU A 442 -0.13 -8.91 3.49
N TRP A 443 -0.09 -8.03 4.48
CA TRP A 443 -1.20 -7.85 5.41
C TRP A 443 -1.23 -6.44 5.99
N SER A 444 -2.42 -6.04 6.43
CA SER A 444 -2.63 -4.82 7.20
C SER A 444 -3.58 -5.07 8.36
N SER A 445 -3.60 -4.15 9.33
CA SER A 445 -4.47 -4.28 10.49
C SER A 445 -5.02 -2.92 10.95
N THR A 446 -6.21 -2.93 11.53
CA THR A 446 -6.84 -1.74 12.12
C THR A 446 -7.56 -2.12 13.40
N GLU A 447 -7.41 -1.30 14.44
CA GLU A 447 -8.09 -1.49 15.73
C GLU A 447 -9.53 -0.96 15.66
N LEU A 448 -10.46 -1.77 16.17
CA LEU A 448 -11.86 -1.43 16.37
C LEU A 448 -12.13 -1.40 17.88
N VAL A 449 -12.58 -0.25 18.37
CA VAL A 449 -12.98 -0.07 19.76
C VAL A 449 -14.50 0.06 19.79
N LEU A 450 -15.15 -0.88 20.47
CA LEU A 450 -16.59 -0.93 20.64
C LEU A 450 -16.94 -0.62 22.10
N GLU A 451 -17.68 0.46 22.32
CA GLU A 451 -18.22 0.80 23.63
C GLU A 451 -19.60 0.15 23.81
N VAL A 452 -19.83 -0.47 24.96
CA VAL A 452 -21.12 -1.07 25.33
C VAL A 452 -21.88 -0.08 26.22
N SER A 453 -23.08 0.33 25.80
CA SER A 453 -23.96 1.18 26.60
C SER A 453 -24.87 0.36 27.50
N ASP A 454 -25.01 0.84 28.72
CA ASP A 454 -25.80 0.29 29.81
C ASP A 454 -27.31 0.25 29.53
N VAL A 455 -27.94 -0.84 29.95
CA VAL A 455 -29.38 -1.10 29.99
C VAL A 455 -29.73 -1.46 31.44
N ASN A 456 -30.91 -1.04 31.92
CA ASN A 456 -31.32 -1.33 33.31
C ASN A 456 -31.76 -2.80 33.46
N ASP A 457 -30.81 -3.72 33.48
CA ASP A 457 -31.03 -5.16 33.47
C ASP A 457 -30.66 -5.88 34.78
N ASN A 458 -29.99 -5.19 35.70
CA ASN A 458 -29.85 -5.60 37.09
C ASN A 458 -30.84 -4.84 37.98
N ALA A 459 -31.12 -5.39 39.16
CA ALA A 459 -31.94 -4.72 40.16
C ALA A 459 -31.10 -4.55 41.42
N PRO A 460 -31.37 -3.55 42.28
CA PRO A 460 -30.57 -3.38 43.48
C PRO A 460 -30.64 -4.63 44.35
N VAL A 461 -29.52 -5.16 44.80
CA VAL A 461 -29.45 -6.35 45.67
C VAL A 461 -28.96 -5.94 47.05
N PHE A 462 -29.75 -6.25 48.09
CA PHE A 462 -29.33 -6.05 49.49
C PHE A 462 -28.22 -7.03 49.89
N GLU A 463 -27.32 -6.60 50.77
CA GLU A 463 -26.26 -7.47 51.31
C GLU A 463 -26.84 -8.64 52.12
N GLU A 464 -27.95 -8.42 52.82
CA GLU A 464 -28.72 -9.44 53.54
C GLU A 464 -30.21 -9.38 53.19
N ALA A 465 -30.88 -10.54 53.10
CA ALA A 465 -32.32 -10.61 52.88
C ALA A 465 -33.14 -10.14 54.10
N ALA A 466 -32.57 -10.29 55.30
CA ALA A 466 -33.16 -9.84 56.54
C ALA A 466 -32.10 -9.34 57.51
N TYR A 467 -32.31 -8.14 58.06
CA TYR A 467 -31.42 -7.52 59.05
C TYR A 467 -32.05 -7.60 60.44
N SER A 468 -31.22 -7.74 61.46
CA SER A 468 -31.64 -7.65 62.86
C SER A 468 -30.96 -6.47 63.54
N ALA A 469 -31.73 -5.60 64.18
CA ALA A 469 -31.21 -4.50 64.97
C ALA A 469 -31.74 -4.53 66.40
N TYR A 470 -30.90 -4.10 67.33
CA TYR A 470 -31.19 -4.07 68.75
C TYR A 470 -31.06 -2.63 69.24
N VAL A 471 -32.17 -2.06 69.71
CA VAL A 471 -32.24 -0.67 70.16
C VAL A 471 -32.68 -0.65 71.60
N ALA A 472 -31.90 -0.02 72.48
CA ALA A 472 -32.36 0.22 73.84
C ALA A 472 -33.60 1.10 73.84
N GLU A 473 -34.58 0.75 74.66
CA GLU A 473 -35.70 1.65 74.91
C GLU A 473 -35.24 2.98 75.52
N ASN A 474 -36.16 3.95 75.59
CA ASN A 474 -35.87 5.32 76.02
C ASN A 474 -34.76 5.96 75.17
N ASN A 475 -34.60 5.50 73.92
CA ASN A 475 -33.68 6.09 72.97
C ASN A 475 -34.10 7.53 72.61
N ALA A 476 -33.14 8.37 72.27
CA ALA A 476 -33.43 9.68 71.71
C ALA A 476 -34.21 9.55 70.39
N ALA A 477 -35.17 10.45 70.17
CA ALA A 477 -35.76 10.62 68.85
C ALA A 477 -34.67 11.04 67.86
N GLY A 478 -34.64 10.40 66.69
CA GLY A 478 -33.57 10.53 65.69
C GLY A 478 -32.36 9.62 65.93
N ALA A 479 -32.41 8.69 66.90
CA ALA A 479 -31.34 7.72 67.08
C ALA A 479 -31.20 6.77 65.88
N LEU A 480 -29.97 6.43 65.51
CA LEU A 480 -29.68 5.44 64.47
C LEU A 480 -30.03 4.03 64.97
N VAL A 481 -30.86 3.32 64.20
CA VAL A 481 -31.24 1.92 64.46
C VAL A 481 -30.23 0.99 63.81
N LEU A 482 -30.07 1.08 62.49
CA LEU A 482 -29.03 0.41 61.70
C LEU A 482 -28.87 1.11 60.35
N ARG A 483 -27.95 0.61 59.52
CA ARG A 483 -27.85 0.98 58.10
C ARG A 483 -28.02 -0.27 57.24
N VAL A 484 -28.92 -0.22 56.28
CA VAL A 484 -29.02 -1.25 55.24
C VAL A 484 -28.23 -0.82 54.01
N GLN A 485 -27.70 -1.78 53.27
CA GLN A 485 -26.96 -1.52 52.04
C GLN A 485 -27.47 -2.43 50.93
N ALA A 486 -27.78 -1.82 49.79
CA ALA A 486 -28.04 -2.47 48.53
C ALA A 486 -27.10 -1.93 47.45
N ARG A 487 -26.74 -2.80 46.51
CA ARG A 487 -25.83 -2.52 45.39
C ARG A 487 -26.52 -2.87 44.10
N ASP A 488 -26.37 -2.01 43.12
CA ASP A 488 -26.81 -2.25 41.75
C ASP A 488 -25.58 -2.28 40.84
N ALA A 489 -25.55 -3.21 39.90
CA ALA A 489 -24.41 -3.45 39.02
C ALA A 489 -24.38 -2.51 37.82
N ASP A 490 -25.55 -1.95 37.47
CA ASP A 490 -25.74 -1.07 36.32
C ASP A 490 -24.99 0.26 36.50
N ALA A 491 -24.79 0.99 35.40
CA ALA A 491 -24.03 2.25 35.40
C ALA A 491 -24.92 3.49 35.61
N GLY A 492 -24.31 4.57 36.10
CA GLY A 492 -24.93 5.90 36.10
C GLY A 492 -26.23 6.00 36.91
N ALA A 493 -27.35 6.25 36.23
CA ALA A 493 -28.67 6.39 36.86
C ALA A 493 -29.33 5.05 37.15
N ASN A 494 -29.09 4.04 36.30
CA ASN A 494 -29.53 2.66 36.48
C ASN A 494 -28.85 2.04 37.72
N GLY A 495 -27.57 2.33 37.95
CA GLY A 495 -26.89 1.90 39.19
C GLY A 495 -27.25 2.67 40.46
N ARG A 496 -28.05 3.75 40.37
CA ARG A 496 -28.25 4.69 41.50
C ARG A 496 -29.36 4.21 42.44
N VAL A 497 -28.95 3.53 43.49
CA VAL A 497 -29.86 3.03 44.52
C VAL A 497 -30.41 4.15 45.40
N SER A 498 -31.71 4.08 45.68
CA SER A 498 -32.38 4.89 46.69
C SER A 498 -33.38 4.08 47.51
N TYR A 499 -33.52 4.43 48.79
CA TYR A 499 -34.20 3.61 49.80
C TYR A 499 -35.50 4.23 50.30
N TRP A 500 -36.53 3.40 50.50
CA TRP A 500 -37.83 3.77 51.06
C TRP A 500 -38.40 2.64 51.92
N LEU A 501 -39.29 2.97 52.84
CA LEU A 501 -40.05 1.96 53.58
C LEU A 501 -41.21 1.45 52.69
N ALA A 502 -41.25 0.14 52.45
CA ALA A 502 -42.37 -0.53 51.80
C ALA A 502 -43.53 -0.64 52.79
N GLY A 503 -44.73 -0.22 52.36
CA GLY A 503 -45.88 -0.05 53.25
C GLY A 503 -45.82 1.29 53.97
N GLY A 504 -46.26 2.36 53.29
CA GLY A 504 -46.17 3.72 53.80
C GLY A 504 -46.78 3.85 55.19
N SER A 505 -45.95 4.25 56.16
CA SER A 505 -46.31 4.91 57.43
C SER A 505 -47.54 4.41 58.21
N ALA A 506 -47.96 3.17 58.03
CA ALA A 506 -49.15 2.61 58.66
C ALA A 506 -48.72 1.44 59.55
N GLY A 507 -48.15 1.78 60.71
CA GLY A 507 -48.38 0.93 61.87
C GLY A 507 -49.90 0.80 62.05
N ALA A 508 -50.35 -0.38 62.46
CA ALA A 508 -51.75 -0.62 62.78
C ALA A 508 -52.34 0.58 63.54
N ALA A 509 -53.44 1.14 63.00
CA ALA A 509 -54.21 2.27 63.57
C ALA A 509 -53.61 3.70 63.45
N GLY A 510 -53.16 4.13 62.27
CA GLY A 510 -52.97 5.56 61.97
C GLY A 510 -51.88 6.26 62.81
N ALA A 511 -51.00 5.48 63.43
CA ALA A 511 -49.90 5.98 64.23
C ALA A 511 -48.73 6.41 63.33
N ALA A 512 -48.02 7.47 63.74
CA ALA A 512 -46.80 7.93 63.09
C ALA A 512 -45.78 6.79 62.94
N PRO A 513 -44.98 6.77 61.86
CA PRO A 513 -44.06 5.69 61.58
C PRO A 513 -43.02 5.59 62.70
N LEU A 514 -42.75 4.37 63.20
CA LEU A 514 -41.78 4.16 64.29
C LEU A 514 -40.35 4.50 63.85
N VAL A 515 -40.07 4.29 62.56
CA VAL A 515 -38.77 4.52 61.95
C VAL A 515 -38.92 5.23 60.62
N SER A 516 -37.86 5.91 60.18
CA SER A 516 -37.70 6.43 58.82
C SER A 516 -36.40 5.94 58.22
N VAL A 517 -36.35 5.82 56.89
CA VAL A 517 -35.10 5.51 56.17
C VAL A 517 -34.61 6.75 55.41
N GLU A 518 -33.31 7.02 55.48
CA GLU A 518 -32.67 8.04 54.67
C GLU A 518 -32.41 7.52 53.24
N ALA A 519 -33.00 8.19 52.25
CA ALA A 519 -33.06 7.71 50.88
C ALA A 519 -31.71 7.48 50.20
N ARG A 520 -30.62 8.12 50.64
CA ARG A 520 -29.28 7.98 50.04
C ARG A 520 -28.36 7.01 50.77
N SER A 521 -28.44 6.97 52.10
CA SER A 521 -27.49 6.22 52.92
C SER A 521 -28.01 4.85 53.36
N GLY A 522 -29.32 4.63 53.27
CA GLY A 522 -29.97 3.44 53.83
C GLY A 522 -29.97 3.42 55.37
N ALA A 523 -29.67 4.53 56.04
CA ALA A 523 -29.72 4.62 57.49
C ALA A 523 -31.18 4.69 57.99
N LEU A 524 -31.52 3.81 58.92
CA LEU A 524 -32.81 3.81 59.60
C LEU A 524 -32.71 4.57 60.92
N TYR A 525 -33.61 5.52 61.12
CA TYR A 525 -33.68 6.37 62.31
C TYR A 525 -34.99 6.15 63.05
N ALA A 526 -34.92 6.03 64.38
CA ALA A 526 -36.10 5.98 65.24
C ALA A 526 -36.76 7.36 65.29
N GLN A 527 -38.04 7.45 64.97
CA GLN A 527 -38.77 8.73 64.93
C GLN A 527 -39.27 9.20 66.30
N ARG A 528 -39.26 8.30 67.28
CA ARG A 528 -39.63 8.54 68.68
C ARG A 528 -38.82 7.61 69.59
N SER A 529 -38.88 7.87 70.89
CA SER A 529 -38.41 6.91 71.90
C SER A 529 -39.27 5.65 71.83
N LEU A 530 -38.60 4.51 71.79
CA LEU A 530 -39.22 3.18 71.88
C LEU A 530 -39.37 2.82 73.36
N ASP A 531 -40.42 2.07 73.66
CA ASP A 531 -40.83 1.63 75.00
C ASP A 531 -41.05 0.11 74.89
N TYR A 532 -40.30 -0.65 75.69
CA TYR A 532 -40.30 -2.12 75.64
C TYR A 532 -41.63 -2.70 76.11
N GLU A 533 -42.24 -2.10 77.13
CA GLU A 533 -43.52 -2.52 77.72
C GLU A 533 -44.67 -2.38 76.70
N GLN A 534 -44.57 -1.39 75.80
CA GLN A 534 -45.53 -1.19 74.70
C GLN A 534 -45.22 -2.03 73.46
N CYS A 535 -43.96 -2.09 73.04
CA CYS A 535 -43.58 -2.74 71.78
C CYS A 535 -42.18 -3.37 71.87
N ARG A 536 -42.15 -4.70 72.05
CA ARG A 536 -40.91 -5.47 72.20
C ARG A 536 -40.17 -5.70 70.88
N GLU A 537 -40.93 -5.89 69.80
CA GLU A 537 -40.38 -6.10 68.46
C GLU A 537 -41.33 -5.59 67.38
N PHE A 538 -40.75 -5.15 66.27
CA PHE A 538 -41.49 -4.85 65.06
C PHE A 538 -40.61 -5.10 63.84
N ALA A 539 -41.25 -5.36 62.69
CA ALA A 539 -40.57 -5.54 61.42
C ALA A 539 -40.97 -4.42 60.46
N VAL A 540 -40.00 -3.91 59.71
CA VAL A 540 -40.22 -2.99 58.61
C VAL A 540 -39.60 -3.54 57.34
N GLU A 541 -40.28 -3.36 56.21
CA GLU A 541 -39.74 -3.71 54.91
C GLU A 541 -39.07 -2.47 54.32
N VAL A 542 -37.78 -2.58 53.98
CA VAL A 542 -37.03 -1.55 53.29
C VAL A 542 -36.93 -1.95 51.83
N ARG A 543 -37.36 -1.06 50.94
CA ARG A 543 -37.27 -1.21 49.48
C ARG A 543 -36.10 -0.38 48.97
N ALA A 544 -35.24 -1.00 48.19
CA ALA A 544 -34.22 -0.34 47.39
C ALA A 544 -34.70 -0.29 45.94
N GLN A 545 -34.57 0.84 45.28
CA GLN A 545 -34.89 0.97 43.86
C GLN A 545 -33.90 1.90 43.16
N ASP A 546 -33.59 1.52 41.92
CA ASP A 546 -32.73 2.27 41.04
C ASP A 546 -33.38 3.55 40.49
N GLY A 547 -32.61 4.34 39.74
CA GLY A 547 -33.09 5.49 38.98
C GLY A 547 -33.44 5.17 37.52
N GLY A 548 -33.52 3.89 37.15
CA GLY A 548 -33.70 3.44 35.78
C GLY A 548 -35.13 3.64 35.25
N SER A 549 -35.32 3.40 33.96
CA SER A 549 -36.63 3.47 33.29
C SER A 549 -36.80 2.29 32.32
N PRO A 550 -37.55 1.23 32.67
CA PRO A 550 -38.33 1.07 33.90
C PRO A 550 -37.46 0.88 35.14
N ALA A 551 -37.89 1.44 36.28
CA ALA A 551 -37.16 1.31 37.52
C ALA A 551 -37.34 -0.08 38.14
N ARG A 552 -36.24 -0.72 38.56
CA ARG A 552 -36.25 -2.03 39.22
C ARG A 552 -36.02 -1.87 40.72
N SER A 553 -36.47 -2.86 41.48
CA SER A 553 -36.49 -2.75 42.94
C SER A 553 -36.41 -4.10 43.64
N SER A 554 -35.81 -4.12 44.82
CA SER A 554 -35.84 -5.25 45.75
C SER A 554 -36.28 -4.79 47.14
N THR A 555 -36.61 -5.74 48.00
CA THR A 555 -37.01 -5.50 49.40
C THR A 555 -36.19 -6.37 50.35
N ALA A 556 -35.86 -5.82 51.51
CA ALA A 556 -35.27 -6.54 52.63
C ALA A 556 -36.07 -6.26 53.91
N THR A 557 -36.18 -7.26 54.79
CA THR A 557 -36.92 -7.11 56.05
C THR A 557 -35.95 -6.71 57.16
N VAL A 558 -36.23 -5.64 57.87
CA VAL A 558 -35.51 -5.25 59.07
C VAL A 558 -36.36 -5.59 60.28
N ARG A 559 -35.88 -6.49 61.14
CA ARG A 559 -36.48 -6.79 62.44
C ARG A 559 -35.77 -5.96 63.50
N VAL A 560 -36.54 -5.15 64.23
CA VAL A 560 -36.04 -4.32 65.31
C VAL A 560 -36.50 -4.92 66.63
N PHE A 561 -35.54 -5.25 67.48
CA PHE A 561 -35.74 -5.71 68.84
C PHE A 561 -35.48 -4.56 69.80
N VAL A 562 -36.47 -4.24 70.62
CA VAL A 562 -36.32 -3.25 71.68
C VAL A 562 -35.68 -3.96 72.88
N LEU A 563 -34.60 -3.39 73.41
CA LEU A 563 -33.93 -3.89 74.60
C LEU A 563 -34.46 -3.13 75.82
N ASP A 564 -35.04 -3.89 76.73
CA ASP A 564 -35.51 -3.49 78.06
C ASP A 564 -34.39 -2.83 78.89
N ARG A 565 -34.71 -1.72 79.57
CA ARG A 565 -33.90 -1.03 80.56
C ARG A 565 -34.70 -0.92 81.85
N ASN A 566 -33.98 -0.91 82.97
CA ASN A 566 -34.63 -0.84 84.28
C ASN A 566 -35.16 0.56 84.59
N ASP A 567 -36.28 0.95 83.99
CA ASP A 567 -36.91 2.27 84.14
C ASP A 567 -38.24 2.24 84.91
N ASN A 568 -38.84 1.05 85.10
CA ASN A 568 -39.97 0.87 85.99
C ASN A 568 -39.49 0.33 87.35
N ALA A 569 -39.90 1.00 88.42
CA ALA A 569 -39.63 0.51 89.77
C ALA A 569 -40.66 -0.55 90.20
N PRO A 570 -40.27 -1.54 91.03
CA PRO A 570 -41.20 -2.54 91.54
C PRO A 570 -42.41 -1.89 92.22
N ARG A 571 -43.62 -2.25 91.82
CA ARG A 571 -44.86 -1.78 92.44
C ARG A 571 -45.40 -2.81 93.42
N VAL A 572 -45.49 -2.44 94.69
CA VAL A 572 -46.15 -3.26 95.72
C VAL A 572 -47.66 -3.26 95.50
N LEU A 573 -48.24 -4.45 95.32
CA LEU A 573 -49.68 -4.68 95.25
C LEU A 573 -50.28 -4.95 96.64
N TRP A 574 -49.54 -5.66 97.50
CA TRP A 574 -49.98 -5.99 98.85
C TRP A 574 -48.81 -6.08 99.85
N PRO A 575 -48.94 -5.52 101.07
CA PRO A 575 -48.98 -4.09 101.31
C PRO A 575 -49.77 -3.15 100.41
N ALA A 576 -51.07 -2.90 100.60
CA ALA A 576 -51.70 -1.75 99.97
C ALA A 576 -51.05 -0.55 100.66
N ALA A 577 -50.10 0.09 99.99
CA ALA A 577 -49.49 1.31 100.49
C ALA A 577 -50.62 2.32 100.69
N GLY A 578 -50.88 2.71 101.94
CA GLY A 578 -51.60 3.96 102.18
C GLY A 578 -50.85 5.06 101.44
N PRO A 579 -51.53 6.00 100.76
CA PRO A 579 -50.87 6.97 99.89
C PRO A 579 -49.80 7.73 100.69
N GLY A 580 -48.55 7.37 100.48
CA GLY A 580 -47.40 8.13 100.95
C GLY A 580 -47.32 9.41 100.13
N GLU A 581 -47.38 10.54 100.83
CA GLU A 581 -46.92 11.85 100.37
C GLU A 581 -47.62 12.47 99.15
N ALA A 582 -48.96 12.58 99.22
CA ALA A 582 -49.70 13.63 98.50
C ALA A 582 -50.54 14.45 99.51
N PRO A 583 -50.38 15.79 99.60
CA PRO A 583 -51.12 16.59 100.56
C PRO A 583 -52.59 16.70 100.14
N GLY A 584 -53.50 16.07 100.91
CA GLY A 584 -54.93 16.41 100.86
C GLY A 584 -55.96 15.29 100.67
N ALA A 585 -55.62 14.00 100.79
CA ALA A 585 -56.62 12.93 100.75
C ALA A 585 -56.72 12.19 102.09
N ALA A 586 -57.96 12.06 102.60
CA ALA A 586 -58.27 11.40 103.87
C ALA A 586 -57.82 9.92 103.87
N SER A 587 -57.04 9.55 104.88
CA SER A 587 -56.40 8.24 105.02
C SER A 587 -57.38 7.11 105.34
N ALA A 588 -57.40 6.05 104.53
CA ALA A 588 -57.85 4.73 104.98
C ALA A 588 -56.81 4.14 105.95
N PRO A 589 -57.22 3.41 107.02
CA PRO A 589 -56.27 2.83 107.97
C PRO A 589 -55.36 1.83 107.27
N ALA A 590 -54.05 1.92 107.55
CA ALA A 590 -53.09 0.95 107.03
C ALA A 590 -53.50 -0.47 107.50
N PRO A 591 -53.59 -1.44 106.59
CA PRO A 591 -54.00 -2.79 106.95
C PRO A 591 -52.99 -3.41 107.92
N PHE A 592 -53.52 -4.04 108.95
CA PHE A 592 -52.74 -4.65 110.02
C PHE A 592 -52.99 -6.16 110.07
N GLU A 593 -51.94 -6.91 110.36
CA GLU A 593 -51.98 -8.37 110.47
C GLU A 593 -51.91 -8.77 111.95
N VAL A 594 -52.79 -9.68 112.37
CA VAL A 594 -52.79 -10.16 113.76
C VAL A 594 -52.01 -11.47 113.83
N VAL A 595 -51.01 -11.50 114.72
CA VAL A 595 -50.19 -12.69 114.96
C VAL A 595 -50.42 -13.14 116.40
N PRO A 596 -50.84 -14.40 116.65
CA PRO A 596 -51.03 -14.91 117.99
C PRO A 596 -49.70 -14.93 118.75
N ARG A 597 -49.71 -14.60 120.06
CA ARG A 597 -48.49 -14.68 120.89
C ARG A 597 -48.02 -16.13 121.07
N SER A 598 -48.93 -17.09 120.92
CA SER A 598 -48.65 -18.53 120.78
C SER A 598 -47.97 -18.94 119.45
N ALA A 599 -47.69 -18.01 118.52
CA ALA A 599 -47.03 -18.31 117.26
C ALA A 599 -45.60 -18.85 117.47
N GLU A 600 -45.35 -20.08 117.00
CA GLU A 600 -44.03 -20.70 116.95
C GLU A 600 -43.15 -20.11 115.83
N ALA A 601 -41.88 -20.48 115.82
CA ALA A 601 -40.95 -20.09 114.76
C ALA A 601 -41.42 -20.64 113.39
N GLY A 602 -41.54 -19.76 112.39
CA GLY A 602 -41.95 -20.11 111.03
C GLY A 602 -43.42 -19.86 110.70
N TYR A 603 -44.21 -19.35 111.65
CA TYR A 603 -45.60 -18.90 111.44
C TYR A 603 -45.68 -17.87 110.31
N LEU A 604 -46.60 -18.07 109.36
CA LEU A 604 -46.82 -17.14 108.24
C LEU A 604 -47.65 -15.95 108.71
N VAL A 605 -47.04 -14.77 108.67
CA VAL A 605 -47.66 -13.52 109.07
C VAL A 605 -48.40 -12.90 107.90
N ALA A 606 -47.71 -12.74 106.78
CA ALA A 606 -48.23 -12.10 105.58
C ALA A 606 -47.36 -12.46 104.37
N LYS A 607 -47.79 -12.06 103.18
CA LYS A 607 -47.01 -12.14 101.96
C LYS A 607 -46.97 -10.80 101.27
N VAL A 608 -45.77 -10.24 101.09
CA VAL A 608 -45.54 -9.05 100.28
C VAL A 608 -45.64 -9.46 98.82
N VAL A 609 -46.59 -8.87 98.10
CA VAL A 609 -46.78 -9.10 96.66
C VAL A 609 -46.43 -7.81 95.93
N ALA A 610 -45.53 -7.93 94.96
CA ALA A 610 -45.10 -6.82 94.11
C ALA A 610 -44.99 -7.32 92.67
N VAL A 611 -45.10 -6.39 91.73
CA VAL A 611 -44.95 -6.62 90.29
C VAL A 611 -44.02 -5.56 89.74
N ASP A 612 -43.27 -5.93 88.71
CA ASP A 612 -42.47 -5.01 87.93
C ASP A 612 -42.96 -5.06 86.48
N ALA A 613 -42.91 -3.92 85.79
CA ALA A 613 -43.36 -3.82 84.40
C ALA A 613 -42.29 -4.29 83.41
N ASP A 614 -41.02 -4.23 83.82
CA ASP A 614 -39.86 -4.58 83.00
C ASP A 614 -39.81 -6.10 82.71
N ALA A 615 -38.71 -6.59 82.12
CA ALA A 615 -38.52 -8.02 81.85
C ALA A 615 -37.18 -8.57 82.35
N GLY A 616 -37.06 -9.90 82.34
CA GLY A 616 -35.83 -10.59 82.71
C GLY A 616 -35.31 -10.21 84.10
N ARG A 617 -34.11 -9.63 84.17
CA ARG A 617 -33.48 -9.22 85.44
C ARG A 617 -34.06 -7.93 86.02
N ASN A 618 -34.59 -7.05 85.16
CA ASN A 618 -35.20 -5.79 85.55
C ASN A 618 -36.53 -6.02 86.26
N ALA A 619 -37.25 -7.10 85.92
CA ALA A 619 -38.44 -7.53 86.67
C ALA A 619 -38.22 -8.65 87.69
N TRP A 620 -36.97 -9.08 87.91
CA TRP A 620 -36.69 -10.13 88.89
C TRP A 620 -36.71 -9.53 90.29
N LEU A 621 -37.72 -9.88 91.10
CA LEU A 621 -37.90 -9.29 92.42
C LEU A 621 -37.20 -10.08 93.53
N SER A 622 -36.57 -9.35 94.45
CA SER A 622 -36.09 -9.85 95.74
C SER A 622 -36.63 -9.03 96.90
N TYR A 623 -36.81 -9.68 98.04
CA TYR A 623 -37.42 -9.10 99.23
C TYR A 623 -36.43 -9.11 100.38
N GLU A 624 -36.28 -7.97 101.05
CA GLU A 624 -35.36 -7.80 102.19
C GLU A 624 -36.08 -7.05 103.31
N LEU A 625 -35.93 -7.52 104.56
CA LEU A 625 -36.49 -6.82 105.72
C LEU A 625 -35.47 -5.81 106.23
N VAL A 626 -35.72 -4.52 106.02
CA VAL A 626 -34.75 -3.44 106.31
C VAL A 626 -35.00 -2.80 107.68
N GLN A 627 -36.25 -2.73 108.12
CA GLN A 627 -36.61 -2.21 109.44
C GLN A 627 -37.62 -3.13 110.12
N ALA A 628 -37.40 -3.42 111.41
CA ALA A 628 -38.36 -4.11 112.25
C ALA A 628 -38.34 -3.48 113.65
N THR A 629 -39.51 -3.33 114.28
CA THR A 629 -39.61 -2.87 115.68
C THR A 629 -38.82 -3.79 116.60
N GLU A 630 -38.95 -5.11 116.43
CA GLU A 630 -38.12 -6.12 117.10
C GLU A 630 -37.16 -6.78 116.10
N PRO A 631 -35.84 -6.48 116.18
CA PRO A 631 -34.84 -7.14 115.37
C PRO A 631 -34.86 -8.66 115.60
N ALA A 632 -34.77 -9.43 114.51
CA ALA A 632 -34.78 -10.90 114.52
C ALA A 632 -36.07 -11.59 114.99
N LEU A 633 -37.17 -10.88 115.23
CA LEU A 633 -38.48 -11.51 115.48
C LEU A 633 -39.14 -12.00 114.17
N PHE A 634 -38.95 -11.26 113.08
CA PHE A 634 -39.50 -11.56 111.77
C PHE A 634 -38.41 -11.75 110.72
N ARG A 635 -38.72 -12.53 109.69
CA ARG A 635 -37.91 -12.69 108.49
C ARG A 635 -38.79 -12.66 107.26
N VAL A 636 -38.27 -12.15 106.15
CA VAL A 636 -38.94 -12.19 104.84
C VAL A 636 -38.21 -13.17 103.92
N GLY A 637 -38.96 -13.98 103.18
CA GLY A 637 -38.41 -14.89 102.19
C GLY A 637 -37.88 -14.14 100.97
N LEU A 638 -36.59 -14.33 100.64
CA LEU A 638 -35.86 -13.57 99.63
C LEU A 638 -36.55 -13.52 98.25
N HIS A 639 -37.23 -14.59 97.83
CA HIS A 639 -37.90 -14.68 96.52
C HIS A 639 -39.41 -14.89 96.61
N SER A 640 -39.93 -15.21 97.81
CA SER A 640 -41.35 -15.48 98.00
C SER A 640 -42.12 -14.29 98.54
N GLY A 641 -41.44 -13.31 99.16
CA GLY A 641 -42.09 -12.20 99.86
C GLY A 641 -42.85 -12.63 101.12
N GLU A 642 -42.77 -13.91 101.52
CA GLU A 642 -43.45 -14.40 102.73
C GLU A 642 -42.77 -13.86 103.99
N VAL A 643 -43.51 -13.12 104.81
CA VAL A 643 -43.09 -12.65 106.12
C VAL A 643 -43.48 -13.71 107.15
N ARG A 644 -42.48 -14.25 107.85
CA ARG A 644 -42.67 -15.30 108.87
C ARG A 644 -42.02 -14.91 110.18
N THR A 645 -42.51 -15.46 111.29
CA THR A 645 -41.78 -15.38 112.58
C THR A 645 -40.45 -16.12 112.46
N ALA A 646 -39.37 -15.52 112.91
CA ALA A 646 -38.02 -16.12 112.91
C ALA A 646 -37.73 -16.89 114.20
N ARG A 647 -38.38 -16.48 115.31
CA ARG A 647 -38.39 -17.15 116.62
C ARG A 647 -39.80 -17.10 117.22
N ALA A 648 -40.03 -17.87 118.28
CA ALA A 648 -41.26 -17.76 119.06
C ALA A 648 -41.41 -16.35 119.66
N VAL A 649 -42.65 -15.86 119.73
CA VAL A 649 -43.00 -14.56 120.29
C VAL A 649 -42.85 -14.59 121.82
N SER A 650 -42.16 -13.61 122.38
CA SER A 650 -41.93 -13.46 123.82
C SER A 650 -42.94 -12.47 124.42
N GLU A 651 -43.26 -12.62 125.70
CA GLU A 651 -44.08 -11.63 126.42
C GLU A 651 -43.46 -10.23 126.45
N ARG A 652 -42.13 -10.14 126.32
CA ARG A 652 -41.39 -8.87 126.30
C ARG A 652 -41.42 -8.15 124.94
N ASP A 653 -41.81 -8.85 123.88
CA ASP A 653 -41.84 -8.27 122.53
C ASP A 653 -43.00 -7.24 122.45
N ALA A 654 -42.73 -6.08 121.85
CA ALA A 654 -43.72 -5.00 121.74
C ALA A 654 -45.01 -5.48 121.06
N ALA A 655 -46.18 -5.14 121.61
CA ALA A 655 -47.47 -5.58 121.06
C ALA A 655 -47.71 -5.07 119.62
N LYS A 656 -47.20 -3.88 119.30
CA LYS A 656 -47.23 -3.30 117.95
C LYS A 656 -45.87 -3.46 117.28
N GLN A 657 -45.88 -4.13 116.15
CA GLN A 657 -44.71 -4.38 115.32
C GLN A 657 -44.87 -3.61 114.01
N ARG A 658 -43.84 -2.87 113.62
CA ARG A 658 -43.74 -2.19 112.32
C ARG A 658 -42.59 -2.82 111.56
N LEU A 659 -42.92 -3.43 110.42
CA LEU A 659 -41.97 -4.10 109.53
C LEU A 659 -41.90 -3.31 108.23
N VAL A 660 -40.70 -2.95 107.80
CA VAL A 660 -40.46 -2.32 106.49
C VAL A 660 -39.65 -3.30 105.67
N ALA A 661 -40.32 -3.96 104.74
CA ALA A 661 -39.69 -4.75 103.69
C ALA A 661 -39.38 -3.86 102.49
N VAL A 662 -38.21 -4.03 101.89
CA VAL A 662 -37.87 -3.43 100.60
C VAL A 662 -37.98 -4.53 99.56
N VAL A 663 -38.70 -4.25 98.49
CA VAL A 663 -38.69 -5.05 97.26
C VAL A 663 -37.71 -4.38 96.31
N LYS A 664 -36.71 -5.12 95.84
CA LYS A 664 -35.72 -4.63 94.89
C LYS A 664 -35.78 -5.48 93.62
N ASP A 665 -35.69 -4.84 92.47
CA ASP A 665 -35.36 -5.58 91.25
C ASP A 665 -33.86 -5.96 91.21
N HIS A 666 -33.45 -6.64 90.14
CA HIS A 666 -32.05 -6.97 89.88
C HIS A 666 -31.52 -6.29 88.60
N GLY A 667 -32.14 -5.18 88.20
CA GLY A 667 -31.68 -4.31 87.13
C GLY A 667 -30.45 -3.50 87.52
N GLN A 668 -29.91 -2.73 86.58
CA GLN A 668 -28.80 -1.80 86.81
C GLN A 668 -29.16 -0.41 86.26
N PRO A 669 -29.35 0.61 87.12
CA PRO A 669 -29.34 0.56 88.59
C PRO A 669 -30.55 -0.23 89.13
N ALA A 670 -30.39 -0.87 90.29
CA ALA A 670 -31.51 -1.59 90.91
C ALA A 670 -32.52 -0.59 91.50
N LEU A 671 -33.78 -0.68 91.09
CA LEU A 671 -34.87 0.13 91.64
C LEU A 671 -35.57 -0.65 92.76
N SER A 672 -36.29 0.08 93.61
CA SER A 672 -36.88 -0.51 94.80
C SER A 672 -38.13 0.21 95.28
N ALA A 673 -38.99 -0.53 95.98
CA ALA A 673 -40.16 0.02 96.67
C ALA A 673 -40.29 -0.55 98.08
N THR A 674 -40.92 0.22 98.97
CA THR A 674 -41.04 -0.09 100.39
C THR A 674 -42.43 -0.62 100.76
N ALA A 675 -42.45 -1.88 101.17
CA ALA A 675 -43.44 -2.61 101.96
C ALA A 675 -43.57 -2.23 103.43
N THR A 676 -44.51 -1.39 103.90
CA THR A 676 -44.74 -1.26 105.36
C THR A 676 -45.88 -2.19 105.82
N LEU A 677 -45.55 -3.14 106.69
CA LEU A 677 -46.52 -3.98 107.41
C LEU A 677 -46.66 -3.53 108.86
N HIS A 678 -47.89 -3.39 109.30
CA HIS A 678 -48.24 -3.25 110.71
C HIS A 678 -48.72 -4.61 111.21
N VAL A 679 -48.06 -5.13 112.24
CA VAL A 679 -48.40 -6.42 112.84
C VAL A 679 -48.74 -6.20 114.31
N VAL A 680 -49.82 -6.80 114.79
CA VAL A 680 -50.23 -6.73 116.20
C VAL A 680 -50.15 -8.12 116.83
N LEU A 681 -49.42 -8.24 117.93
CA LEU A 681 -49.22 -9.47 118.68
C LEU A 681 -50.33 -9.64 119.73
N ALA A 682 -51.33 -10.46 119.43
CA ALA A 682 -52.49 -10.72 120.29
C ALA A 682 -53.07 -12.11 120.00
N GLU A 683 -53.58 -12.84 120.99
CA GLU A 683 -54.18 -14.17 120.78
C GLU A 683 -55.47 -14.10 119.94
N SER A 684 -56.11 -12.93 119.91
CA SER A 684 -57.29 -12.69 119.07
C SER A 684 -57.42 -11.21 118.66
N LEU A 685 -58.20 -10.95 117.61
CA LEU A 685 -58.50 -9.60 117.13
C LEU A 685 -59.14 -8.71 118.22
N GLN A 686 -59.89 -9.29 119.17
CA GLN A 686 -60.52 -8.55 120.27
C GLN A 686 -59.51 -8.01 121.28
N GLU A 687 -58.40 -8.71 121.49
CA GLU A 687 -57.29 -8.28 122.36
C GLU A 687 -56.40 -7.23 121.67
N ALA A 688 -56.40 -7.18 120.33
CA ALA A 688 -55.69 -6.16 119.55
C ALA A 688 -56.41 -4.78 119.50
N LEU A 689 -57.71 -4.71 119.80
CA LEU A 689 -58.52 -3.48 119.68
C LEU A 689 -58.06 -2.29 120.56
N PRO A 690 -57.66 -2.46 121.84
CA PRO A 690 -57.21 -1.35 122.69
C PRO A 690 -55.94 -0.71 122.14
N GLU A 691 -55.01 -1.54 121.68
CA GLU A 691 -53.76 -1.14 121.04
C GLU A 691 -54.03 -0.35 119.75
N LEU A 692 -55.05 -0.70 118.96
CA LEU A 692 -55.42 0.05 117.76
C LEU A 692 -56.06 1.43 118.05
N SER A 693 -56.65 1.63 119.23
CA SER A 693 -57.38 2.86 119.59
C SER A 693 -56.52 4.00 120.16
N GLU A 694 -55.30 3.73 120.62
CA GLU A 694 -54.43 4.72 121.29
C GLU A 694 -53.95 5.87 120.39
N ARG A 695 -54.25 5.84 119.09
CA ARG A 695 -53.80 6.88 118.14
C ARG A 695 -54.64 8.16 118.14
N ALA A 696 -55.58 8.32 119.08
CA ALA A 696 -56.43 9.51 119.19
C ALA A 696 -56.17 10.39 120.44
N ALA A 697 -55.27 10.00 121.34
CA ALA A 697 -55.06 10.72 122.61
C ALA A 697 -53.62 11.25 122.73
N GLY A 698 -53.35 12.37 122.08
CA GLY A 698 -52.04 13.02 122.15
C GLY A 698 -51.91 14.27 121.29
N ALA A 699 -52.78 15.26 121.49
CA ALA A 699 -52.61 16.63 120.99
C ALA A 699 -53.53 17.59 121.76
N ASP A 700 -53.16 17.94 123.00
CA ASP A 700 -53.71 19.11 123.65
C ASP A 700 -52.87 20.36 123.29
N ALA A 701 -53.58 21.37 122.78
CA ALA A 701 -53.23 22.78 122.53
C ALA A 701 -52.31 23.12 121.32
N PRO A 702 -52.58 24.22 120.59
CA PRO A 702 -53.27 25.43 121.05
C PRO A 702 -54.51 25.84 120.23
N ALA A 703 -55.70 25.72 120.84
CA ALA A 703 -56.93 26.38 120.36
C ALA A 703 -57.00 27.89 120.74
N ALA A 704 -55.89 28.48 121.19
CA ALA A 704 -55.82 29.87 121.63
C ALA A 704 -55.47 30.87 120.51
N GLU A 705 -54.88 30.43 119.39
CA GLU A 705 -54.53 31.33 118.27
C GLU A 705 -55.73 31.62 117.34
N LEU A 706 -56.60 30.65 117.08
CA LEU A 706 -57.73 30.84 116.15
C LEU A 706 -58.81 31.81 116.67
N GLN A 707 -59.05 31.85 117.98
CA GLN A 707 -59.99 32.82 118.56
C GLN A 707 -59.45 34.26 118.53
N PHE A 708 -58.12 34.44 118.63
CA PHE A 708 -57.49 35.76 118.48
C PHE A 708 -57.61 36.28 117.05
N TYR A 709 -57.31 35.46 116.03
CA TYR A 709 -57.44 35.87 114.62
C TYR A 709 -58.89 36.08 114.19
N LEU A 710 -59.86 35.34 114.74
CA LEU A 710 -61.29 35.54 114.47
C LEU A 710 -61.79 36.87 115.06
N VAL A 711 -61.41 37.20 116.30
CA VAL A 711 -61.75 38.48 116.94
C VAL A 711 -61.04 39.65 116.25
N LEU A 712 -59.78 39.48 115.84
CA LEU A 712 -59.02 40.48 115.09
C LEU A 712 -59.62 40.73 113.70
N ALA A 713 -60.08 39.68 113.01
CA ALA A 713 -60.76 39.80 111.72
C ALA A 713 -62.12 40.50 111.85
N LEU A 714 -62.92 40.16 112.88
CA LEU A 714 -64.19 40.85 113.18
C LEU A 714 -63.99 42.32 113.56
N ALA A 715 -62.95 42.65 114.32
CA ALA A 715 -62.61 44.04 114.65
C ALA A 715 -62.11 44.84 113.43
N LEU A 716 -61.30 44.23 112.56
CA LEU A 716 -60.85 44.85 111.29
C LEU A 716 -62.03 45.07 110.33
N LEU A 717 -62.95 44.12 110.23
CA LEU A 717 -64.17 44.25 109.42
C LEU A 717 -65.10 45.36 109.95
N SER A 718 -65.26 45.49 111.27
CA SER A 718 -66.07 46.59 111.85
C SER A 718 -65.38 47.95 111.70
N ALA A 719 -64.05 48.02 111.81
CA ALA A 719 -63.28 49.25 111.61
C ALA A 719 -63.32 49.71 110.14
N LEU A 720 -63.19 48.79 109.17
CA LEU A 720 -63.35 49.08 107.74
C LEU A 720 -64.77 49.56 107.41
N PHE A 721 -65.79 48.94 108.01
CA PHE A 721 -67.17 49.37 107.85
C PHE A 721 -67.39 50.79 108.40
N LEU A 722 -66.91 51.10 109.61
CA LEU A 722 -67.00 52.45 110.18
C LEU A 722 -66.21 53.48 109.37
N LEU A 723 -65.02 53.13 108.85
CA LEU A 723 -64.23 53.98 107.97
C LEU A 723 -64.99 54.26 106.66
N SER A 724 -65.65 53.25 106.08
CA SER A 724 -66.46 53.41 104.86
C SER A 724 -67.67 54.30 105.08
N VAL A 725 -68.33 54.20 106.24
CA VAL A 725 -69.45 55.09 106.63
C VAL A 725 -68.95 56.50 106.90
N ALA A 726 -67.82 56.67 107.59
CA ALA A 726 -67.21 57.97 107.83
C ALA A 726 -66.76 58.65 106.52
N LEU A 727 -66.16 57.89 105.59
CA LEU A 727 -65.81 58.37 104.26
C LEU A 727 -67.04 58.70 103.41
N ALA A 728 -68.12 57.93 103.52
CA ALA A 728 -69.39 58.22 102.84
C ALA A 728 -70.07 59.48 103.41
N VAL A 729 -70.00 59.70 104.72
CA VAL A 729 -70.50 60.92 105.38
C VAL A 729 -69.63 62.13 105.04
N LEU A 730 -68.29 62.00 105.04
CA LEU A 730 -67.36 63.04 104.58
C LEU A 730 -67.52 63.36 103.09
N ALA A 731 -67.79 62.36 102.25
CA ALA A 731 -68.07 62.54 100.83
C ALA A 731 -69.43 63.22 100.59
N ARG A 732 -70.44 62.98 101.45
CA ARG A 732 -71.72 63.70 101.43
C ARG A 732 -71.61 65.13 101.98
N LEU A 733 -70.77 65.38 102.99
CA LEU A 733 -70.51 66.72 103.53
C LEU A 733 -69.63 67.59 102.63
N ARG A 734 -68.87 67.00 101.69
CA ARG A 734 -68.11 67.74 100.65
C ARG A 734 -68.92 68.04 99.38
N ARG A 735 -70.15 67.55 99.26
CA ARG A 735 -71.06 67.81 98.12
C ARG A 735 -72.32 68.59 98.53
N ALA A 736 -72.31 69.23 99.71
CA ALA A 736 -73.34 70.15 100.19
C ALA A 736 -72.75 71.55 100.37
#